data_AF-A0A918CNU1-F1
#
_entry.id   AF-A0A918CNU1-F1
#
_cell.length_a   1.000
_cell.length_b   1.000
_cell.length_c   1.000
_cell.angle_alpha   90.00
_cell.angle_beta   90.00
_cell.angle_gamma   90.00
#
_symmetry.space_group_name_H-M   'P 1'
#
loop_
_entity.id
_entity.type
_entity.pdbx_description
1 polymer ?
#
loop_
_entity_poly.entity_id
_entity_poly.type
_entity_poly.pdbx_seq_one_letter_code
_entity_poly.pdbx_strand_id
1 'polypeptide(L)'
;MRHVTDIRRFIAGLVVTMLLACAAVVLTPAVQAHAAGTSYYVDCSAASNGTGTSSSPWNSLAGPNATTFAPGDQLLFKRGTTCSGTLHPLGSGSAAGGSISIDAYGTGALPIIAAGGATDAIYLHNQEYWEISNLEITNTGAVKGANARRGVYVVLENYGTGNHYKISNLNIHDVNGNNSKEVDGSAGILFAVLGTTTPSAFNDVVIDGNTVANIARSGINMSSTWLCRPSIGCNNPAWTPWTGVVVRNNTVHDTDGDGIVVQMSKDALIEHNVVYNAAKASNAANAGIWAWDSDGTVIQYNEAYGTKKNSGNPDGQGFDVDYGQDGTIVQYNYSHDNEGGFILFCGCGGGSRLSSNAVVRYNVSEDDRLRVINMLGSQDSKFYNNTIYIPSGSTANVFEVSGAWNDLTLANNLIYNLGSGGYVYTSGQPASNFSWRNNLFYGNHPASEPTGNGNITADPLLVSPGSGGTGIGSVDGYQLTASSPAIGAGVVIPDNGGKDYWGSPVPSVCAPDIGADQFSSPNDATCLANENLGFEKGSLTAWSAWNSASVVNSGAHSGTYAARVGPSPASVENYVPVAPRTTYRVSGWVKSAVAGEVVNVGVKNTGGLETSASASGTDWTFVSADFTTGAANSTVRLYCYKSSGSGNGYCDDLAVTPVKNHVINGNFESGHTVPWRNGDFSLTGTSSNGNAAGLTNSSLSGGTLWQLIYTLKPNTTYRLSGAIASQTAGTTTALEAKLYNGSAVTSASTTSSTYSKQSTTFTTGAGVNTARIYCHLVSGTGDGYCDEVTLTEQ
;
A
#
# COMPACT_ATOMS: atom_id res chain seq x y z
N MET A 1 -32.29 16.33 52.00
CA MET A 1 -31.18 16.00 52.93
C MET A 1 -30.79 14.54 52.68
N ARG A 2 -29.50 14.31 52.39
CA ARG A 2 -28.86 13.13 51.76
C ARG A 2 -29.05 13.03 50.24
N HIS A 3 -27.91 12.82 49.55
CA HIS A 3 -27.66 12.82 48.09
C HIS A 3 -27.20 14.13 47.42
N VAL A 4 -26.32 14.90 48.09
CA VAL A 4 -25.42 15.87 47.43
C VAL A 4 -24.00 15.75 48.01
N THR A 5 -23.46 14.52 48.06
CA THR A 5 -22.13 14.23 48.66
C THR A 5 -21.26 13.26 47.86
N ASP A 6 -21.58 12.95 46.60
CA ASP A 6 -20.76 12.02 45.77
C ASP A 6 -20.17 12.62 44.49
N ILE A 7 -20.26 13.95 44.27
CA ILE A 7 -19.65 14.64 43.11
C ILE A 7 -18.41 15.46 43.50
N ARG A 8 -17.95 15.38 44.76
CA ARG A 8 -16.71 16.05 45.20
C ARG A 8 -15.50 15.13 45.34
N ARG A 9 -15.63 13.82 45.11
CA ARG A 9 -14.49 12.88 45.08
C ARG A 9 -13.98 12.51 43.69
N PHE A 10 -14.71 12.85 42.63
CA PHE A 10 -14.28 12.56 41.25
C PHE A 10 -13.56 13.74 40.56
N ILE A 11 -13.68 14.97 41.09
CA ILE A 11 -13.05 16.18 40.52
C ILE A 11 -11.72 16.54 41.22
N ALA A 12 -11.43 15.98 42.41
CA ALA A 12 -10.13 16.12 43.06
C ALA A 12 -9.09 15.07 42.61
N GLY A 13 -9.51 14.02 41.89
CA GLY A 13 -8.63 12.98 41.36
C GLY A 13 -8.10 13.23 39.94
N LEU A 14 -8.60 14.27 39.25
CA LEU A 14 -8.22 14.55 37.85
C LEU A 14 -7.34 15.80 37.69
N VAL A 15 -7.25 16.66 38.71
CA VAL A 15 -6.42 17.89 38.66
C VAL A 15 -5.03 17.68 39.29
N VAL A 16 -4.83 16.63 40.09
CA VAL A 16 -3.50 16.26 40.59
C VAL A 16 -2.72 15.41 39.57
N THR A 17 -3.39 14.72 38.65
CA THR A 17 -2.74 13.94 37.58
C THR A 17 -2.37 14.76 36.34
N MET A 18 -2.98 15.94 36.13
CA MET A 18 -2.62 16.83 35.00
C MET A 18 -1.53 17.88 35.33
N LEU A 19 -1.18 18.10 36.60
CA LEU A 19 -0.07 18.99 36.99
C LEU A 19 1.23 18.25 37.32
N LEU A 20 1.22 16.91 37.34
CA LEU A 20 2.42 16.06 37.42
C LEU A 20 2.93 15.60 36.04
N ALA A 21 2.20 15.90 34.96
CA ALA A 21 2.56 15.53 33.59
C ALA A 21 3.44 16.58 32.86
N CYS A 22 3.64 17.77 33.41
CA CYS A 22 4.54 18.80 32.85
C CYS A 22 5.87 18.96 33.61
N ALA A 23 6.18 18.04 34.53
CA ALA A 23 7.46 17.97 35.23
C ALA A 23 8.00 16.53 35.31
N ALA A 24 7.65 15.70 34.31
CA ALA A 24 8.49 14.55 34.00
C ALA A 24 9.81 15.12 33.45
N VAL A 25 10.76 15.37 34.35
CA VAL A 25 12.17 15.35 34.00
C VAL A 25 12.33 14.12 33.11
N VAL A 26 12.67 14.34 31.85
CA VAL A 26 13.18 13.28 30.98
C VAL A 26 14.45 12.82 31.69
N LEU A 27 14.30 11.86 32.60
CA LEU A 27 15.37 10.98 33.00
C LEU A 27 15.64 10.19 31.73
N THR A 28 16.44 10.78 30.83
CA THR A 28 17.22 9.99 29.88
C THR A 28 17.81 8.86 30.73
N PRO A 29 17.57 7.58 30.41
CA PRO A 29 18.28 6.52 31.11
C PRO A 29 19.73 6.92 31.09
N ALA A 30 20.35 7.03 32.28
CA ALA A 30 21.74 7.37 32.37
C ALA A 30 22.47 6.37 31.46
N VAL A 31 23.07 6.87 30.38
CA VAL A 31 23.98 6.07 29.58
C VAL A 31 24.96 5.52 30.60
N GLN A 32 24.95 4.20 30.79
CA GLN A 32 25.92 3.58 31.68
C GLN A 32 27.28 4.05 31.19
N ALA A 33 27.98 4.83 32.02
CA ALA A 33 29.33 5.25 31.72
C ALA A 33 30.20 3.99 31.83
N HIS A 34 30.43 3.32 30.71
CA HIS A 34 31.38 2.23 30.62
C HIS A 34 32.79 2.75 30.94
N ALA A 35 33.63 1.92 31.56
CA ALA A 35 35.03 2.26 31.71
C ALA A 35 35.64 2.52 30.32
N ALA A 36 36.39 3.62 30.16
CA ALA A 36 36.97 3.96 28.86
C ALA A 36 37.95 2.84 28.43
N GLY A 37 37.64 2.16 27.34
CA GLY A 37 38.54 1.17 26.75
C GLY A 37 39.79 1.83 26.15
N THR A 38 40.73 1.01 25.71
CA THR A 38 42.01 1.46 25.15
C THR A 38 41.84 1.78 23.67
N SER A 39 42.29 2.96 23.25
CA SER A 39 42.39 3.31 21.82
C SER A 39 43.74 2.86 21.25
N TYR A 40 43.67 2.05 20.20
CA TYR A 40 44.80 1.57 19.41
C TYR A 40 44.82 2.27 18.04
N TYR A 41 46.01 2.55 17.52
CA TYR A 41 46.21 3.36 16.31
C TYR A 41 47.01 2.60 15.26
N VAL A 42 46.53 2.65 14.02
CA VAL A 42 47.16 2.05 12.84
C VAL A 42 47.41 3.11 11.78
N ASP A 43 48.66 3.22 11.34
CA ASP A 43 49.11 4.07 10.23
C ASP A 43 49.98 3.23 9.28
N CYS A 44 49.37 2.59 8.29
CA CYS A 44 50.11 1.76 7.33
C CYS A 44 51.06 2.54 6.41
N SER A 45 51.08 3.89 6.49
CA SER A 45 52.09 4.72 5.84
C SER A 45 53.32 4.99 6.71
N ALA A 46 53.28 4.62 8.00
CA ALA A 46 54.39 4.84 8.91
C ALA A 46 55.62 3.99 8.53
N ALA A 47 56.79 4.64 8.50
CA ALA A 47 58.04 4.01 8.07
C ALA A 47 58.51 2.86 8.98
N SER A 48 58.11 2.87 10.25
CA SER A 48 58.49 1.86 11.24
C SER A 48 57.28 1.37 12.03
N ASN A 49 57.27 0.08 12.37
CA ASN A 49 56.21 -0.49 13.19
C ASN A 49 56.28 0.04 14.63
N GLY A 50 55.15 0.47 15.17
CA GLY A 50 55.01 0.93 16.55
C GLY A 50 54.34 -0.09 17.47
N THR A 51 53.81 0.41 18.57
CA THR A 51 53.15 -0.36 19.64
C THR A 51 51.63 -0.23 19.65
N GLY A 52 51.06 0.46 18.66
CA GLY A 52 49.62 0.72 18.58
C GLY A 52 49.16 1.94 19.39
N THR A 53 50.07 2.75 19.92
CA THR A 53 49.72 4.02 20.60
C THR A 53 49.62 5.16 19.59
N SER A 54 48.96 6.27 19.93
CA SER A 54 48.83 7.42 19.02
C SER A 54 50.17 8.02 18.57
N SER A 55 51.19 7.99 19.45
CA SER A 55 52.56 8.43 19.15
C SER A 55 53.41 7.38 18.45
N SER A 56 53.00 6.11 18.48
CA SER A 56 53.73 4.97 17.91
C SER A 56 52.72 3.97 17.34
N PRO A 57 52.05 4.31 16.23
CA PRO A 57 51.00 3.47 15.66
C PRO A 57 51.59 2.20 15.05
N TRP A 58 50.79 1.15 14.95
CA TRP A 58 51.16 0.00 14.12
C TRP A 58 51.22 0.40 12.65
N ASN A 59 52.17 -0.14 11.89
CA ASN A 59 52.32 0.20 10.47
C ASN A 59 51.81 -0.88 9.50
N SER A 60 51.09 -1.87 10.02
CA SER A 60 50.47 -2.95 9.24
C SER A 60 49.34 -3.61 10.04
N LEU A 61 48.58 -4.48 9.38
CA LEU A 61 47.53 -5.28 10.01
C LEU A 61 48.07 -6.36 10.97
N ALA A 62 49.39 -6.60 11.00
CA ALA A 62 49.99 -7.60 11.89
C ALA A 62 49.79 -7.28 13.38
N GLY A 63 49.86 -6.00 13.76
CA GLY A 63 49.62 -5.56 15.14
C GLY A 63 48.17 -5.80 15.60
N PRO A 64 47.17 -5.27 14.87
CA PRO A 64 45.76 -5.53 15.16
C PRO A 64 45.41 -7.02 15.20
N ASN A 65 45.89 -7.82 14.25
CA ASN A 65 45.59 -9.27 14.19
C ASN A 65 46.25 -10.08 15.31
N ALA A 66 47.30 -9.55 15.95
CA ALA A 66 47.96 -10.19 17.09
C ALA A 66 47.39 -9.73 18.45
N THR A 67 46.39 -8.85 18.45
CA THR A 67 45.84 -8.25 19.67
C THR A 67 44.45 -8.82 19.96
N THR A 68 44.25 -9.28 21.20
CA THR A 68 42.91 -9.58 21.74
C THR A 68 42.37 -8.34 22.43
N PHE A 69 41.38 -7.73 21.82
CA PHE A 69 40.75 -6.50 22.31
C PHE A 69 39.77 -6.82 23.45
N ALA A 70 39.70 -5.91 24.42
CA ALA A 70 38.80 -5.98 25.56
C ALA A 70 37.54 -5.13 25.32
N PRO A 71 36.44 -5.37 26.05
CA PRO A 71 35.24 -4.55 25.96
C PRO A 71 35.51 -3.04 26.08
N GLY A 72 34.96 -2.26 25.13
CA GLY A 72 35.14 -0.82 25.04
C GLY A 72 36.39 -0.36 24.28
N ASP A 73 37.28 -1.26 23.87
CA ASP A 73 38.48 -0.90 23.10
C ASP A 73 38.14 -0.31 21.71
N GLN A 74 39.04 0.52 21.19
CA GLN A 74 38.89 1.15 19.88
C GLN A 74 40.11 0.88 19.00
N LEU A 75 39.90 0.48 17.75
CA LEU A 75 40.92 0.29 16.74
C LEU A 75 40.77 1.35 15.64
N LEU A 76 41.68 2.32 15.62
CA LEU A 76 41.59 3.53 14.80
C LEU A 76 42.60 3.50 13.65
N PHE A 77 42.12 3.53 12.41
CA PHE A 77 42.95 3.57 11.20
C PHE A 77 43.14 5.00 10.67
N LYS A 78 44.36 5.36 10.31
CA LYS A 78 44.65 6.71 9.84
C LYS A 78 44.05 6.95 8.46
N ARG A 79 43.26 8.01 8.33
CA ARG A 79 42.74 8.50 7.04
C ARG A 79 43.87 8.74 6.04
N GLY A 80 43.60 8.39 4.77
CA GLY A 80 44.56 8.48 3.66
C GLY A 80 45.61 7.38 3.61
N THR A 81 45.49 6.32 4.42
CA THR A 81 46.40 5.16 4.37
C THR A 81 45.75 3.96 3.68
N THR A 82 46.59 3.08 3.13
CA THR A 82 46.17 1.77 2.61
C THR A 82 46.88 0.68 3.39
N CYS A 83 46.11 -0.20 4.02
CA CYS A 83 46.60 -1.37 4.72
C CYS A 83 46.33 -2.61 3.87
N SER A 84 47.39 -3.33 3.50
CA SER A 84 47.27 -4.53 2.65
C SER A 84 47.05 -5.79 3.48
N GLY A 85 46.15 -6.66 3.02
CA GLY A 85 45.86 -7.97 3.60
C GLY A 85 44.51 -8.05 4.33
N THR A 86 44.31 -9.13 5.07
CA THR A 86 43.10 -9.39 5.86
C THR A 86 43.23 -8.82 7.28
N LEU A 87 42.22 -8.08 7.72
CA LEU A 87 42.04 -7.66 9.11
C LEU A 87 41.18 -8.70 9.83
N HIS A 88 41.78 -9.40 10.80
CA HIS A 88 41.16 -10.42 11.63
C HIS A 88 41.50 -10.13 13.11
N PRO A 89 40.81 -9.16 13.73
CA PRO A 89 41.04 -8.83 15.13
C PRO A 89 40.41 -9.89 16.04
N LEU A 90 40.92 -10.02 17.27
CA LEU A 90 40.46 -10.99 18.26
C LEU A 90 39.72 -10.32 19.43
N GLY A 91 38.88 -11.08 20.12
CA GLY A 91 38.14 -10.61 21.32
C GLY A 91 36.69 -10.23 21.04
N SER A 92 35.95 -9.99 22.12
CA SER A 92 34.54 -9.61 22.10
C SER A 92 34.30 -8.48 23.08
N GLY A 93 33.37 -7.59 22.74
CA GLY A 93 32.81 -6.65 23.70
C GLY A 93 31.86 -7.36 24.66
N SER A 94 31.08 -6.58 25.41
CA SER A 94 30.00 -7.12 26.24
C SER A 94 28.95 -6.06 26.56
N ALA A 95 27.74 -6.47 26.92
CA ALA A 95 26.71 -5.54 27.39
C ALA A 95 27.19 -4.65 28.56
N ALA A 96 27.97 -5.21 29.48
CA ALA A 96 28.46 -4.50 30.66
C ALA A 96 29.72 -3.65 30.42
N GLY A 97 30.52 -3.97 29.40
CA GLY A 97 31.79 -3.31 29.11
C GLY A 97 31.80 -2.47 27.83
N GLY A 98 30.74 -2.53 27.03
CA GLY A 98 30.64 -1.86 25.73
C GLY A 98 31.18 -2.68 24.57
N SER A 99 30.88 -2.22 23.36
CA SER A 99 31.35 -2.80 22.10
C SER A 99 32.83 -2.50 21.86
N ILE A 100 33.52 -3.37 21.13
CA ILE A 100 34.81 -3.04 20.51
C ILE A 100 34.51 -2.33 19.19
N SER A 101 35.23 -1.25 18.90
CA SER A 101 35.02 -0.45 17.69
C SER A 101 36.20 -0.48 16.74
N ILE A 102 35.93 -0.50 15.43
CA ILE A 102 36.88 -0.19 14.37
C ILE A 102 36.41 1.09 13.69
N ASP A 103 37.27 2.09 13.63
CA ASP A 103 36.97 3.41 13.07
C ASP A 103 38.23 4.03 12.44
N ALA A 104 38.12 5.27 11.97
CA ALA A 104 39.18 6.06 11.39
C ALA A 104 39.56 7.25 12.29
N TYR A 105 40.83 7.69 12.19
CA TYR A 105 41.29 8.94 12.80
C TYR A 105 42.03 9.82 11.80
N GLY A 106 42.20 11.09 12.16
CA GLY A 106 42.83 12.11 11.30
C GLY A 106 41.84 12.73 10.32
N THR A 107 42.34 13.24 9.19
CA THR A 107 41.55 13.96 8.18
C THR A 107 41.86 13.43 6.78
N GLY A 108 40.96 13.63 5.82
CA GLY A 108 41.11 13.18 4.43
C GLY A 108 40.29 11.93 4.09
N ALA A 109 40.69 11.23 3.03
CA ALA A 109 40.02 10.03 2.52
C ALA A 109 39.92 8.91 3.58
N LEU A 110 38.93 8.02 3.45
CA LEU A 110 38.80 6.86 4.33
C LEU A 110 40.08 6.01 4.27
N PRO A 111 40.51 5.40 5.40
CA PRO A 111 41.54 4.36 5.36
C PRO A 111 41.05 3.16 4.55
N ILE A 112 41.93 2.60 3.72
CA ILE A 112 41.60 1.47 2.84
C ILE A 112 42.13 0.17 3.45
N ILE A 113 41.27 -0.82 3.61
CA ILE A 113 41.65 -2.23 3.81
C ILE A 113 41.64 -2.91 2.43
N ALA A 114 42.83 -3.15 1.89
CA ALA A 114 43.02 -3.74 0.56
C ALA A 114 43.44 -5.21 0.69
N ALA A 115 42.47 -6.13 0.60
CA ALA A 115 42.70 -7.55 0.82
C ALA A 115 43.50 -8.23 -0.31
N GLY A 116 43.62 -7.58 -1.47
CA GLY A 116 44.51 -8.01 -2.57
C GLY A 116 44.20 -9.41 -3.11
N GLY A 117 42.95 -9.86 -3.03
CA GLY A 117 42.57 -11.20 -3.44
C GLY A 117 42.74 -12.26 -2.34
N ALA A 118 42.61 -11.89 -1.07
CA ALA A 118 42.34 -12.83 0.02
C ALA A 118 40.86 -13.29 0.01
N THR A 119 40.51 -14.26 0.87
CA THR A 119 39.12 -14.68 1.03
C THR A 119 38.27 -13.58 1.67
N ASP A 120 38.80 -12.90 2.69
CA ASP A 120 38.08 -11.91 3.49
C ASP A 120 38.95 -10.65 3.63
N ALA A 121 38.36 -9.46 3.52
CA ALA A 121 39.06 -8.23 3.86
C ALA A 121 38.98 -7.94 5.36
N ILE A 122 37.78 -8.05 5.95
CA ILE A 122 37.55 -8.03 7.39
C ILE A 122 36.88 -9.34 7.80
N TYR A 123 37.42 -10.01 8.82
CA TYR A 123 36.95 -11.31 9.27
C TYR A 123 36.76 -11.35 10.79
N LEU A 124 35.51 -11.56 11.24
CA LEU A 124 35.18 -11.83 12.64
C LEU A 124 34.65 -13.26 12.79
N HIS A 125 35.21 -14.03 13.71
CA HIS A 125 34.84 -15.44 13.91
C HIS A 125 34.60 -15.76 15.38
N ASN A 126 33.37 -16.14 15.73
CA ASN A 126 32.95 -16.44 17.11
C ASN A 126 33.23 -15.26 18.06
N GLN A 127 32.80 -14.07 17.64
CA GLN A 127 32.96 -12.81 18.35
C GLN A 127 31.64 -12.05 18.39
N GLU A 128 31.43 -11.18 19.38
CA GLU A 128 30.20 -10.41 19.59
C GLU A 128 30.50 -9.01 20.18
N TYR A 129 29.52 -8.10 20.12
CA TYR A 129 29.62 -6.68 20.48
C TYR A 129 30.70 -5.95 19.69
N TRP A 130 30.55 -5.91 18.37
CA TRP A 130 31.47 -5.23 17.44
C TRP A 130 30.78 -4.12 16.65
N GLU A 131 31.43 -2.96 16.57
CA GLU A 131 31.01 -1.86 15.70
C GLU A 131 32.14 -1.53 14.70
N ILE A 132 31.84 -1.54 13.40
CA ILE A 132 32.81 -1.31 12.33
C ILE A 132 32.31 -0.15 11.48
N SER A 133 33.12 0.90 11.35
CA SER A 133 32.73 2.09 10.61
C SER A 133 33.86 2.85 9.93
N ASN A 134 33.49 3.71 8.98
CA ASN A 134 34.36 4.71 8.36
C ASN A 134 35.61 4.12 7.65
N LEU A 135 35.46 2.98 6.98
CA LEU A 135 36.52 2.35 6.17
C LEU A 135 36.14 2.25 4.70
N GLU A 136 37.15 2.27 3.84
CA GLU A 136 37.04 1.78 2.46
C GLU A 136 37.62 0.35 2.39
N ILE A 137 36.95 -0.53 1.66
CA ILE A 137 37.27 -1.97 1.64
C ILE A 137 37.28 -2.47 0.19
N THR A 138 38.37 -3.10 -0.21
CA THR A 138 38.51 -3.71 -1.54
C THR A 138 39.05 -5.14 -1.46
N ASN A 139 38.61 -6.01 -2.38
CA ASN A 139 39.09 -7.38 -2.45
C ASN A 139 39.09 -7.93 -3.89
N THR A 140 39.97 -7.38 -4.72
CA THR A 140 40.16 -7.82 -6.11
C THR A 140 41.29 -8.84 -6.21
N GLY A 141 40.96 -10.07 -6.61
CA GLY A 141 41.94 -11.07 -7.01
C GLY A 141 42.24 -11.07 -8.51
N ALA A 142 43.28 -11.81 -8.91
CA ALA A 142 43.74 -11.86 -10.30
C ALA A 142 42.69 -12.37 -11.31
N VAL A 143 41.82 -13.29 -10.89
CA VAL A 143 40.77 -13.88 -11.74
C VAL A 143 39.43 -13.72 -11.03
N LYS A 144 38.52 -12.94 -11.63
CA LYS A 144 37.14 -12.79 -11.15
C LYS A 144 36.44 -14.14 -11.14
N GLY A 145 35.69 -14.44 -10.09
CA GLY A 145 34.92 -15.68 -10.00
C GLY A 145 35.70 -16.91 -9.50
N ALA A 146 37.03 -16.83 -9.37
CA ALA A 146 37.85 -18.01 -9.12
C ALA A 146 37.76 -18.55 -7.68
N ASN A 147 37.63 -17.67 -6.68
CA ASN A 147 37.61 -18.02 -5.26
C ASN A 147 36.52 -17.24 -4.54
N ALA A 148 36.07 -17.74 -3.37
CA ALA A 148 35.22 -16.97 -2.49
C ALA A 148 35.92 -15.66 -2.09
N ARG A 149 35.20 -14.53 -2.14
CA ARG A 149 35.70 -13.23 -1.71
C ARG A 149 34.64 -12.44 -0.99
N ARG A 150 35.02 -11.86 0.14
CA ARG A 150 34.15 -11.03 0.95
C ARG A 150 34.84 -9.72 1.32
N GLY A 151 34.05 -8.65 1.39
CA GLY A 151 34.48 -7.41 2.03
C GLY A 151 34.49 -7.60 3.54
N VAL A 152 33.31 -7.71 4.13
CA VAL A 152 33.14 -8.01 5.57
C VAL A 152 32.51 -9.39 5.72
N TYR A 153 33.15 -10.25 6.52
CA TYR A 153 32.64 -11.56 6.87
C TYR A 153 32.55 -11.71 8.40
N VAL A 154 31.33 -11.81 8.92
CA VAL A 154 31.05 -12.07 10.33
C VAL A 154 30.45 -13.45 10.44
N VAL A 155 31.11 -14.34 11.18
CA VAL A 155 30.72 -15.73 11.24
C VAL A 155 30.63 -16.27 12.67
N LEU A 156 29.57 -17.03 12.93
CA LEU A 156 29.44 -17.86 14.12
C LEU A 156 29.47 -19.34 13.71
N GLU A 157 30.27 -20.15 14.37
CA GLU A 157 30.30 -21.60 14.18
C GLU A 157 30.14 -22.30 15.52
N ASN A 158 29.01 -23.01 15.69
CA ASN A 158 28.65 -23.71 16.93
C ASN A 158 28.85 -22.84 18.20
N TYR A 159 28.53 -21.56 18.10
CA TYR A 159 28.84 -20.55 19.11
C TYR A 159 27.72 -20.39 20.15
N GLY A 160 26.48 -20.62 19.75
CA GLY A 160 25.32 -20.07 20.43
C GLY A 160 24.90 -18.73 19.79
N THR A 161 24.29 -17.85 20.58
CA THR A 161 23.83 -16.55 20.10
C THR A 161 24.94 -15.51 20.19
N GLY A 162 25.36 -14.95 19.05
CA GLY A 162 26.23 -13.77 19.04
C GLY A 162 25.40 -12.49 19.12
N ASN A 163 25.76 -11.57 20.01
CA ASN A 163 24.97 -10.37 20.28
C ASN A 163 25.66 -9.09 19.79
N HIS A 164 24.88 -8.19 19.21
CA HIS A 164 25.26 -6.83 18.86
C HIS A 164 26.38 -6.70 17.82
N TYR A 165 25.99 -6.28 16.62
CA TYR A 165 26.90 -5.95 15.52
C TYR A 165 26.40 -4.70 14.82
N LYS A 166 27.27 -3.72 14.61
CA LYS A 166 26.97 -2.54 13.81
C LYS A 166 27.97 -2.37 12.70
N ILE A 167 27.52 -2.47 11.46
CA ILE A 167 28.33 -2.28 10.26
C ILE A 167 27.83 -1.02 9.57
N SER A 168 28.59 0.08 9.65
CA SER A 168 28.07 1.38 9.24
C SER A 168 29.04 2.29 8.52
N ASN A 169 28.54 3.09 7.57
CA ASN A 169 29.33 4.05 6.81
C ASN A 169 30.61 3.44 6.19
N LEU A 170 30.51 2.23 5.65
CA LEU A 170 31.58 1.60 4.88
C LEU A 170 31.41 1.88 3.39
N ASN A 171 32.54 2.04 2.70
CA ASN A 171 32.62 2.03 1.24
C ASN A 171 33.25 0.71 0.78
N ILE A 172 32.44 -0.27 0.40
CA ILE A 172 32.90 -1.62 0.01
C ILE A 172 32.77 -1.75 -1.49
N HIS A 173 33.88 -1.95 -2.19
CA HIS A 173 33.84 -2.12 -3.64
C HIS A 173 34.92 -3.00 -4.23
N ASP A 174 34.71 -3.41 -5.48
CA ASP A 174 35.65 -4.21 -6.26
C ASP A 174 36.02 -5.53 -5.57
N VAL A 175 34.99 -6.26 -5.14
CA VAL A 175 35.09 -7.60 -4.54
C VAL A 175 34.72 -8.63 -5.60
N ASN A 176 35.71 -9.28 -6.22
CA ASN A 176 35.49 -10.11 -7.42
C ASN A 176 35.40 -11.63 -7.15
N GLY A 177 34.56 -12.00 -6.18
CA GLY A 177 34.39 -13.37 -5.69
C GLY A 177 33.70 -14.34 -6.64
N ASN A 178 33.59 -15.59 -6.19
CA ASN A 178 32.93 -16.70 -6.88
C ASN A 178 31.40 -16.55 -6.88
N ASN A 179 30.74 -17.39 -7.68
CA ASN A 179 29.29 -17.38 -7.84
C ASN A 179 28.58 -18.28 -6.81
N SER A 180 28.83 -18.09 -5.52
CA SER A 180 28.14 -18.78 -4.41
C SER A 180 27.49 -17.78 -3.45
N LYS A 181 26.23 -18.02 -3.04
CA LYS A 181 25.52 -17.23 -2.00
C LYS A 181 25.41 -17.94 -0.65
N GLU A 182 26.06 -19.10 -0.51
CA GLU A 182 25.98 -19.91 0.71
C GLU A 182 26.88 -19.34 1.83
N VAL A 183 26.90 -20.01 2.97
CA VAL A 183 27.68 -19.62 4.17
C VAL A 183 29.17 -19.36 3.90
N ASP A 184 29.76 -20.02 2.91
CA ASP A 184 31.16 -19.86 2.49
C ASP A 184 31.31 -19.10 1.16
N GLY A 185 30.24 -18.50 0.67
CA GLY A 185 30.16 -17.79 -0.61
C GLY A 185 30.80 -16.40 -0.62
N SER A 186 30.42 -15.60 -1.63
CA SER A 186 31.00 -14.29 -1.88
C SER A 186 29.98 -13.16 -1.76
N ALA A 187 30.33 -12.11 -1.04
CA ALA A 187 29.49 -10.92 -0.89
C ALA A 187 30.27 -9.66 -0.53
N GLY A 188 29.66 -8.48 -0.64
CA GLY A 188 30.21 -7.26 -0.05
C GLY A 188 30.24 -7.37 1.47
N ILE A 189 29.08 -7.68 2.05
CA ILE A 189 28.90 -8.00 3.46
C ILE A 189 28.23 -9.37 3.57
N LEU A 190 28.83 -10.31 4.30
CA LEU A 190 28.23 -11.60 4.63
C LEU A 190 28.22 -11.80 6.14
N PHE A 191 27.02 -12.04 6.68
CA PHE A 191 26.86 -12.68 7.98
C PHE A 191 26.57 -14.17 7.76
N ALA A 192 27.26 -15.06 8.46
CA ALA A 192 27.03 -16.49 8.34
C ALA A 192 26.99 -17.23 9.67
N VAL A 193 26.18 -18.28 9.72
CA VAL A 193 26.22 -19.28 10.78
C VAL A 193 26.58 -20.64 10.21
N LEU A 194 27.61 -21.27 10.78
CA LEU A 194 28.09 -22.60 10.42
C LEU A 194 27.91 -23.59 11.58
N GLY A 195 28.14 -24.86 11.26
CA GLY A 195 28.07 -25.95 12.21
C GLY A 195 26.66 -26.47 12.42
N THR A 196 26.56 -27.62 13.09
CA THR A 196 25.29 -28.35 13.29
C THR A 196 25.16 -28.92 14.70
N THR A 197 26.09 -28.60 15.61
CA THR A 197 26.15 -29.20 16.96
C THR A 197 25.59 -28.28 18.04
N THR A 198 25.79 -26.96 17.92
CA THR A 198 25.25 -25.97 18.87
C THR A 198 24.38 -24.97 18.12
N PRO A 199 23.06 -24.90 18.39
CA PRO A 199 22.17 -23.92 17.77
C PRO A 199 22.75 -22.52 17.87
N SER A 200 22.96 -21.87 16.73
CA SER A 200 23.65 -20.59 16.65
C SER A 200 22.86 -19.61 15.80
N ALA A 201 22.86 -18.35 16.19
CA ALA A 201 22.13 -17.27 15.52
C ALA A 201 22.72 -15.92 15.90
N PHE A 202 22.43 -14.91 15.09
CA PHE A 202 22.75 -13.53 15.45
C PHE A 202 21.57 -12.86 16.16
N ASN A 203 21.88 -12.00 17.11
CA ASN A 203 20.94 -11.10 17.75
C ASN A 203 21.49 -9.66 17.67
N ASP A 204 20.63 -8.70 17.33
CA ASP A 204 20.96 -7.26 17.23
C ASP A 204 22.04 -6.98 16.16
N VAL A 205 21.67 -7.10 14.89
CA VAL A 205 22.54 -6.83 13.74
C VAL A 205 22.03 -5.59 13.01
N VAL A 206 22.84 -4.53 12.96
CA VAL A 206 22.51 -3.28 12.29
C VAL A 206 23.50 -3.02 11.15
N ILE A 207 23.02 -3.03 9.91
CA ILE A 207 23.80 -2.69 8.71
C ILE A 207 23.26 -1.36 8.17
N ASP A 208 23.99 -0.26 8.42
CA ASP A 208 23.45 1.11 8.30
C ASP A 208 24.35 2.05 7.47
N GLY A 209 23.83 2.59 6.37
CA GLY A 209 24.51 3.69 5.67
C GLY A 209 25.75 3.26 4.87
N ASN A 210 25.83 2.01 4.42
CA ASN A 210 26.97 1.51 3.64
C ASN A 210 26.77 1.74 2.14
N THR A 211 27.86 2.00 1.42
CA THR A 211 27.90 1.90 -0.04
C THR A 211 28.58 0.60 -0.43
N VAL A 212 27.91 -0.24 -1.21
CA VAL A 212 28.38 -1.58 -1.61
C VAL A 212 28.28 -1.69 -3.13
N ALA A 213 29.42 -1.67 -3.83
CA ALA A 213 29.47 -1.50 -5.28
C ALA A 213 30.39 -2.50 -5.99
N ASN A 214 30.10 -2.87 -7.24
CA ASN A 214 30.95 -3.76 -8.06
C ASN A 214 31.30 -5.08 -7.36
N ILE A 215 30.27 -5.84 -6.97
CA ILE A 215 30.41 -7.03 -6.14
C ILE A 215 30.12 -8.30 -6.92
N ALA A 216 30.95 -9.32 -6.74
CA ALA A 216 30.64 -10.70 -7.05
C ALA A 216 30.70 -11.54 -5.75
N ARG A 217 29.62 -12.22 -5.34
CA ARG A 217 28.31 -12.36 -6.00
C ARG A 217 27.26 -11.37 -5.48
N SER A 218 26.93 -11.41 -4.19
CA SER A 218 25.79 -10.66 -3.61
C SER A 218 26.24 -9.40 -2.87
N GLY A 219 25.43 -8.34 -2.83
CA GLY A 219 25.79 -7.11 -2.11
C GLY A 219 25.87 -7.31 -0.59
N ILE A 220 24.70 -7.42 0.04
CA ILE A 220 24.55 -7.72 1.47
C ILE A 220 23.81 -9.04 1.60
N ASN A 221 24.41 -10.03 2.25
CA ASN A 221 23.87 -11.38 2.35
C ASN A 221 23.95 -11.93 3.78
N MET A 222 23.03 -12.84 4.08
CA MET A 222 22.96 -13.60 5.32
C MET A 222 22.82 -15.08 4.96
N SER A 223 23.45 -15.99 5.71
CA SER A 223 23.29 -17.42 5.46
C SER A 223 23.51 -18.23 6.75
N SER A 224 22.91 -19.41 6.86
CA SER A 224 22.93 -20.21 8.08
C SER A 224 22.75 -21.67 7.76
N THR A 225 23.54 -22.54 8.38
CA THR A 225 23.29 -23.99 8.37
C THR A 225 22.06 -24.38 9.19
N TRP A 226 21.59 -23.53 10.11
CA TRP A 226 20.40 -23.72 10.96
C TRP A 226 19.12 -23.20 10.28
N LEU A 227 18.89 -23.66 9.05
CA LEU A 227 17.76 -23.26 8.22
C LEU A 227 16.57 -24.24 8.29
N CYS A 228 16.74 -25.47 8.79
CA CYS A 228 15.73 -26.50 8.50
C CYS A 228 14.44 -26.37 9.31
N ARG A 229 13.34 -26.10 8.60
CA ARG A 229 11.95 -26.17 9.07
C ARG A 229 11.01 -26.77 8.02
N PRO A 230 9.82 -27.27 8.42
CA PRO A 230 8.87 -27.89 7.48
C PRO A 230 8.52 -27.03 6.26
N SER A 231 8.44 -25.71 6.39
CA SER A 231 8.11 -24.78 5.29
C SER A 231 9.13 -24.77 4.16
N ILE A 232 10.37 -25.19 4.41
CA ILE A 232 11.40 -25.36 3.38
C ILE A 232 11.74 -26.84 3.13
N GLY A 233 10.96 -27.76 3.74
CA GLY A 233 11.02 -29.20 3.51
C GLY A 233 12.25 -29.90 4.06
N CYS A 234 12.78 -29.47 5.21
CA CYS A 234 13.74 -30.24 6.01
C CYS A 234 13.52 -30.01 7.51
N ASN A 235 14.13 -30.82 8.39
CA ASN A 235 13.89 -30.74 9.84
C ASN A 235 15.17 -30.68 10.69
N ASN A 236 16.36 -30.82 10.10
CA ASN A 236 17.61 -30.88 10.86
C ASN A 236 18.79 -30.28 10.07
N PRO A 237 19.64 -29.44 10.68
CA PRO A 237 19.48 -28.88 12.04
C PRO A 237 18.31 -27.89 12.12
N ALA A 238 17.56 -27.93 13.22
CA ALA A 238 16.30 -27.18 13.34
C ALA A 238 16.52 -25.66 13.17
N TRP A 239 15.59 -25.01 12.47
CA TRP A 239 15.61 -23.58 12.21
C TRP A 239 15.83 -22.78 13.50
N THR A 240 16.90 -21.97 13.52
CA THR A 240 17.27 -21.13 14.67
C THR A 240 17.33 -19.68 14.19
N PRO A 241 16.28 -18.88 14.45
CA PRO A 241 16.15 -17.56 13.85
C PRO A 241 17.11 -16.53 14.42
N TRP A 242 17.51 -15.60 13.57
CA TRP A 242 18.19 -14.37 13.96
C TRP A 242 17.14 -13.35 14.41
N THR A 243 17.48 -12.50 15.37
CA THR A 243 16.57 -11.49 15.95
C THR A 243 17.18 -10.10 15.96
N GLY A 244 16.36 -9.05 15.89
CA GLY A 244 16.86 -7.68 15.92
C GLY A 244 17.72 -7.32 14.71
N VAL A 245 17.40 -7.89 13.55
CA VAL A 245 18.12 -7.62 12.29
C VAL A 245 17.53 -6.37 11.63
N VAL A 246 18.37 -5.36 11.39
CA VAL A 246 18.02 -4.10 10.72
C VAL A 246 19.02 -3.80 9.61
N VAL A 247 18.54 -3.71 8.37
CA VAL A 247 19.33 -3.32 7.19
C VAL A 247 18.74 -2.03 6.64
N ARG A 248 19.46 -0.92 6.79
CA ARG A 248 18.93 0.39 6.42
C ARG A 248 19.91 1.39 5.82
N ASN A 249 19.38 2.38 5.10
CA ASN A 249 20.16 3.49 4.52
C ASN A 249 21.32 3.04 3.61
N ASN A 250 21.34 1.78 3.14
CA ASN A 250 22.43 1.28 2.33
C ASN A 250 22.19 1.60 0.85
N THR A 251 23.26 1.91 0.13
CA THR A 251 23.26 1.98 -1.34
C THR A 251 24.04 0.78 -1.87
N VAL A 252 23.35 -0.14 -2.53
CA VAL A 252 23.95 -1.37 -3.08
C VAL A 252 23.78 -1.38 -4.59
N HIS A 253 24.86 -1.50 -5.34
CA HIS A 253 24.74 -1.48 -6.79
C HIS A 253 25.82 -2.26 -7.53
N ASP A 254 25.52 -2.54 -8.80
CA ASP A 254 26.41 -3.25 -9.69
C ASP A 254 26.87 -4.59 -9.12
N THR A 255 25.92 -5.37 -8.59
CA THR A 255 26.16 -6.72 -8.10
C THR A 255 25.99 -7.74 -9.23
N ASP A 256 26.86 -8.75 -9.25
CA ASP A 256 26.75 -9.85 -10.21
C ASP A 256 25.53 -10.74 -9.91
N GLY A 257 25.10 -10.85 -8.65
CA GLY A 257 23.90 -11.55 -8.20
C GLY A 257 22.95 -10.65 -7.41
N ASP A 258 22.47 -11.14 -6.27
CA ASP A 258 21.49 -10.43 -5.44
C ASP A 258 21.98 -9.08 -4.89
N GLY A 259 21.07 -8.15 -4.67
CA GLY A 259 21.36 -6.88 -3.99
C GLY A 259 21.45 -7.04 -2.47
N ILE A 260 20.30 -7.12 -1.80
CA ILE A 260 20.17 -7.33 -0.36
C ILE A 260 19.32 -8.58 -0.11
N VAL A 261 19.87 -9.52 0.66
CA VAL A 261 19.19 -10.75 1.06
C VAL A 261 19.28 -10.94 2.57
N VAL A 262 18.14 -10.89 3.25
CA VAL A 262 18.02 -11.23 4.67
C VAL A 262 17.46 -12.64 4.80
N GLN A 263 18.12 -13.50 5.57
CA GLN A 263 17.77 -14.91 5.64
C GLN A 263 17.67 -15.39 7.09
N MET A 264 16.86 -16.42 7.35
CA MET A 264 16.73 -17.11 8.64
C MET A 264 16.46 -16.15 9.80
N SER A 265 15.61 -15.14 9.59
CA SER A 265 15.38 -14.07 10.55
C SER A 265 13.94 -14.06 11.05
N LYS A 266 13.74 -13.51 12.25
CA LYS A 266 12.44 -13.20 12.82
C LYS A 266 12.33 -11.69 13.06
N ASP A 267 11.25 -11.11 12.55
CA ASP A 267 10.89 -9.70 12.69
C ASP A 267 11.99 -8.74 12.18
N ALA A 268 12.66 -9.11 11.08
CA ALA A 268 13.70 -8.28 10.47
C ALA A 268 13.13 -7.02 9.81
N LEU A 269 13.89 -5.93 9.81
CA LEU A 269 13.53 -4.67 9.17
C LEU A 269 14.53 -4.31 8.07
N ILE A 270 14.02 -4.16 6.84
CA ILE A 270 14.79 -3.72 5.67
C ILE A 270 14.19 -2.39 5.20
N GLU A 271 14.87 -1.26 5.48
CA GLU A 271 14.28 0.05 5.18
C GLU A 271 15.23 1.12 4.65
N HIS A 272 14.72 2.05 3.83
CA HIS A 272 15.51 3.18 3.32
C HIS A 272 16.76 2.77 2.53
N ASN A 273 16.78 1.57 1.93
CA ASN A 273 17.87 1.13 1.07
C ASN A 273 17.58 1.49 -0.40
N VAL A 274 18.65 1.74 -1.15
CA VAL A 274 18.60 1.90 -2.61
C VAL A 274 19.42 0.77 -3.23
N VAL A 275 18.77 -0.08 -4.00
CA VAL A 275 19.41 -1.17 -4.75
C VAL A 275 19.24 -0.95 -6.24
N TYR A 276 20.35 -0.94 -6.98
CA TYR A 276 20.25 -0.81 -8.43
C TYR A 276 21.29 -1.55 -9.24
N ASN A 277 20.92 -1.91 -10.47
CA ASN A 277 21.75 -2.73 -11.35
C ASN A 277 22.23 -4.01 -10.65
N ALA A 278 21.33 -4.71 -9.96
CA ALA A 278 21.60 -6.04 -9.42
C ALA A 278 21.54 -7.11 -10.53
N ALA A 279 22.03 -8.31 -10.24
CA ALA A 279 21.98 -9.49 -11.11
C ALA A 279 22.71 -9.33 -12.46
N LYS A 280 23.79 -8.53 -12.50
CA LYS A 280 24.51 -8.18 -13.76
C LYS A 280 25.25 -9.33 -14.43
N ALA A 281 25.53 -10.42 -13.72
CA ALA A 281 26.13 -11.60 -14.32
C ALA A 281 25.06 -12.65 -14.65
N SER A 282 25.34 -13.48 -15.64
CA SER A 282 24.55 -14.69 -15.91
C SER A 282 24.81 -15.71 -14.81
N ASN A 283 23.90 -15.80 -13.86
CA ASN A 283 23.85 -16.82 -12.82
C ASN A 283 22.38 -17.25 -12.61
N ALA A 284 22.10 -18.03 -11.57
CA ALA A 284 20.77 -18.59 -11.32
C ALA A 284 19.74 -17.51 -10.91
N ALA A 285 18.80 -17.84 -10.02
CA ALA A 285 17.80 -16.94 -9.45
C ALA A 285 18.43 -15.77 -8.66
N ASN A 286 18.07 -14.53 -9.00
CA ASN A 286 18.40 -13.33 -8.22
C ASN A 286 17.34 -12.22 -8.33
N ALA A 287 17.22 -11.45 -7.25
CA ALA A 287 16.37 -10.26 -7.15
C ALA A 287 17.13 -9.08 -6.50
N GLY A 288 16.48 -7.91 -6.46
CA GLY A 288 17.02 -6.70 -5.85
C GLY A 288 17.08 -6.79 -4.33
N ILE A 289 15.92 -6.71 -3.66
CA ILE A 289 15.76 -6.72 -2.20
C ILE A 289 14.74 -7.76 -1.80
N TRP A 290 15.14 -8.72 -0.97
CA TRP A 290 14.27 -9.83 -0.60
C TRP A 290 14.70 -10.52 0.68
N ALA A 291 13.87 -11.45 1.14
CA ALA A 291 14.17 -12.28 2.28
C ALA A 291 13.80 -13.75 2.06
N TRP A 292 14.47 -14.65 2.77
CA TRP A 292 14.32 -16.10 2.65
C TRP A 292 14.17 -16.78 4.01
N ASP A 293 13.29 -17.78 4.09
CA ASP A 293 13.09 -18.61 5.29
C ASP A 293 13.00 -17.80 6.60
N SER A 294 12.17 -16.75 6.58
CA SER A 294 12.08 -15.74 7.64
C SER A 294 10.64 -15.41 7.99
N ASP A 295 10.38 -15.13 9.27
CA ASP A 295 9.04 -14.80 9.76
C ASP A 295 8.95 -13.30 10.08
N GLY A 296 7.85 -12.63 9.70
CA GLY A 296 7.53 -11.26 10.10
C GLY A 296 8.45 -10.18 9.54
N THR A 297 9.14 -10.43 8.41
CA THR A 297 10.06 -9.45 7.82
C THR A 297 9.30 -8.26 7.25
N VAL A 298 9.77 -7.03 7.54
CA VAL A 298 9.22 -5.79 6.97
C VAL A 298 10.21 -5.16 6.00
N ILE A 299 9.81 -4.99 4.75
CA ILE A 299 10.54 -4.33 3.68
C ILE A 299 9.84 -3.02 3.35
N GLN A 300 10.40 -1.87 3.77
CA GLN A 300 9.73 -0.57 3.62
C GLN A 300 10.60 0.63 3.24
N TYR A 301 10.04 1.59 2.51
CA TYR A 301 10.76 2.81 2.08
C TYR A 301 12.05 2.53 1.28
N ASN A 302 12.12 1.41 0.58
CA ASN A 302 13.26 1.07 -0.26
C ASN A 302 12.99 1.48 -1.73
N GLU A 303 14.08 1.64 -2.47
CA GLU A 303 14.08 1.79 -3.91
C GLU A 303 14.83 0.62 -4.54
N ALA A 304 14.22 -0.06 -5.52
CA ALA A 304 14.87 -1.13 -6.27
C ALA A 304 14.71 -0.92 -7.77
N TYR A 305 15.81 -0.73 -8.51
CA TYR A 305 15.72 -0.45 -9.94
C TYR A 305 16.80 -1.04 -10.84
N GLY A 306 16.45 -1.26 -12.10
CA GLY A 306 17.39 -1.74 -13.11
C GLY A 306 17.97 -3.13 -12.83
N THR A 307 17.33 -3.94 -11.98
CA THR A 307 17.70 -5.35 -11.75
C THR A 307 17.69 -6.10 -13.07
N LYS A 308 18.77 -6.82 -13.37
CA LYS A 308 18.98 -7.46 -14.67
C LYS A 308 18.34 -8.84 -14.77
N LYS A 309 17.89 -9.16 -15.97
CA LYS A 309 17.39 -10.49 -16.35
C LYS A 309 18.22 -11.06 -17.50
N ASN A 310 19.46 -11.41 -17.16
CA ASN A 310 20.38 -12.07 -18.08
C ASN A 310 19.89 -13.47 -18.48
N SER A 311 20.32 -13.94 -19.65
CA SER A 311 20.11 -15.34 -20.06
C SER A 311 20.69 -16.28 -18.99
N GLY A 312 19.84 -17.12 -18.37
CA GLY A 312 20.23 -18.00 -17.26
C GLY A 312 19.65 -17.58 -15.91
N ASN A 313 19.29 -16.31 -15.73
CA ASN A 313 18.53 -15.82 -14.58
C ASN A 313 17.01 -15.96 -14.86
N PRO A 314 16.29 -16.83 -14.14
CA PRO A 314 14.84 -16.96 -14.29
C PRO A 314 14.05 -15.74 -13.76
N ASP A 315 14.67 -14.96 -12.86
CA ASP A 315 14.05 -13.94 -12.03
C ASP A 315 14.34 -12.52 -12.55
N GLY A 316 14.85 -11.62 -11.70
CA GLY A 316 15.19 -10.24 -12.02
C GLY A 316 14.20 -9.20 -11.49
N GLN A 317 13.38 -9.54 -10.50
CA GLN A 317 12.44 -8.62 -9.86
C GLN A 317 13.16 -7.63 -8.94
N GLY A 318 12.57 -6.45 -8.75
CA GLY A 318 13.03 -5.50 -7.74
C GLY A 318 12.90 -6.06 -6.32
N PHE A 319 11.79 -6.73 -6.05
CA PHE A 319 11.46 -7.35 -4.76
C PHE A 319 11.03 -8.81 -4.91
N ASP A 320 11.21 -9.60 -3.85
CA ASP A 320 10.77 -10.99 -3.79
C ASP A 320 10.29 -11.39 -2.39
N VAL A 321 9.19 -12.14 -2.37
CA VAL A 321 8.66 -12.88 -1.22
C VAL A 321 8.87 -14.37 -1.50
N ASP A 322 10.00 -14.89 -1.01
CA ASP A 322 10.46 -16.24 -1.32
C ASP A 322 9.77 -17.31 -0.44
N TYR A 323 9.94 -18.59 -0.76
CA TYR A 323 9.40 -19.69 0.02
C TYR A 323 10.04 -19.75 1.42
N GLY A 324 9.30 -20.30 2.37
CA GLY A 324 9.72 -20.34 3.77
C GLY A 324 9.47 -19.02 4.52
N GLN A 325 8.98 -17.99 3.83
CA GLN A 325 8.53 -16.75 4.45
C GLN A 325 7.12 -16.85 5.02
N ASP A 326 6.90 -16.30 6.21
CA ASP A 326 5.57 -16.16 6.82
C ASP A 326 5.35 -14.74 7.35
N GLY A 327 4.29 -14.07 6.90
CA GLY A 327 3.94 -12.74 7.39
C GLY A 327 4.84 -11.60 6.88
N THR A 328 5.56 -11.78 5.77
CA THR A 328 6.39 -10.72 5.17
C THR A 328 5.52 -9.54 4.73
N ILE A 329 5.93 -8.32 5.07
CA ILE A 329 5.27 -7.08 4.66
C ILE A 329 6.19 -6.30 3.71
N VAL A 330 5.73 -6.01 2.50
CA VAL A 330 6.41 -5.13 1.53
C VAL A 330 5.57 -3.87 1.35
N GLN A 331 6.01 -2.73 1.90
CA GLN A 331 5.21 -1.50 1.92
C GLN A 331 5.98 -0.21 1.67
N TYR A 332 5.36 0.78 1.03
CA TYR A 332 5.96 2.11 0.84
C TYR A 332 7.27 2.08 0.04
N ASN A 333 7.46 1.07 -0.82
CA ASN A 333 8.64 0.95 -1.66
C ASN A 333 8.37 1.47 -3.07
N TYR A 334 9.44 1.90 -3.74
CA TYR A 334 9.43 2.26 -5.15
C TYR A 334 10.27 1.25 -5.96
N SER A 335 9.69 0.71 -7.03
CA SER A 335 10.43 -0.08 -8.01
C SER A 335 10.31 0.51 -9.39
N HIS A 336 11.40 0.47 -10.16
CA HIS A 336 11.33 0.84 -11.57
C HIS A 336 12.39 0.18 -12.43
N ASP A 337 12.12 0.07 -13.73
CA ASP A 337 13.08 -0.42 -14.72
C ASP A 337 13.63 -1.84 -14.48
N ASN A 338 13.07 -2.64 -13.55
CA ASN A 338 13.58 -3.98 -13.28
C ASN A 338 13.19 -4.91 -14.43
N GLU A 339 14.16 -5.62 -14.99
CA GLU A 339 13.97 -6.42 -16.20
C GLU A 339 13.10 -7.68 -15.96
N GLY A 340 12.98 -8.13 -14.70
CA GLY A 340 12.18 -9.29 -14.32
C GLY A 340 10.83 -8.99 -13.68
N GLY A 341 10.56 -7.75 -13.28
CA GLY A 341 9.29 -7.33 -12.68
C GLY A 341 9.41 -6.49 -11.40
N PHE A 342 8.26 -6.10 -10.84
CA PHE A 342 8.20 -5.45 -9.54
C PHE A 342 8.44 -6.46 -8.43
N ILE A 343 7.56 -7.47 -8.33
CA ILE A 343 7.50 -8.39 -7.19
C ILE A 343 7.36 -9.83 -7.65
N LEU A 344 8.12 -10.71 -7.00
CA LEU A 344 7.96 -12.16 -7.07
C LEU A 344 7.30 -12.70 -5.79
N PHE A 345 6.37 -13.63 -5.95
CA PHE A 345 5.93 -14.54 -4.91
C PHE A 345 6.41 -15.95 -5.28
N CYS A 346 7.48 -16.42 -4.65
CA CYS A 346 8.16 -17.64 -5.05
C CYS A 346 7.66 -18.88 -4.27
N GLY A 347 7.12 -19.86 -5.01
CA GLY A 347 6.84 -21.22 -4.58
C GLY A 347 7.82 -22.24 -5.18
N CYS A 348 9.07 -21.83 -5.37
CA CYS A 348 10.00 -22.45 -6.32
C CYS A 348 10.58 -23.80 -5.85
N GLY A 349 10.22 -24.27 -4.65
CA GLY A 349 10.64 -25.56 -4.10
C GLY A 349 9.72 -26.75 -4.42
N GLY A 350 8.52 -26.50 -5.00
CA GLY A 350 7.49 -27.50 -5.24
C GLY A 350 6.79 -28.00 -3.96
N GLY A 351 5.55 -28.48 -4.09
CA GLY A 351 4.76 -28.99 -2.95
C GLY A 351 4.35 -27.88 -1.97
N SER A 352 4.61 -28.08 -0.66
CA SER A 352 4.26 -27.16 0.42
C SER A 352 5.29 -26.05 0.70
N ARG A 353 6.29 -25.88 -0.17
CA ARG A 353 7.35 -24.86 -0.03
C ARG A 353 6.89 -23.55 -0.66
N LEU A 354 6.10 -22.80 0.10
CA LEU A 354 5.45 -21.56 -0.30
C LEU A 354 5.85 -20.43 0.65
N SER A 355 5.60 -19.20 0.23
CA SER A 355 5.40 -18.08 1.15
C SER A 355 3.97 -18.11 1.70
N SER A 356 3.77 -17.59 2.91
CA SER A 356 2.46 -17.52 3.55
C SER A 356 2.21 -16.15 4.17
N ASN A 357 0.94 -15.74 4.22
CA ASN A 357 0.47 -14.54 4.93
C ASN A 357 1.18 -13.24 4.53
N ALA A 358 1.74 -13.17 3.32
CA ALA A 358 2.49 -12.00 2.89
C ALA A 358 1.55 -10.83 2.57
N VAL A 359 2.00 -9.61 2.82
CA VAL A 359 1.26 -8.37 2.57
C VAL A 359 2.11 -7.43 1.73
N VAL A 360 1.69 -7.18 0.48
CA VAL A 360 2.33 -6.21 -0.41
C VAL A 360 1.38 -5.04 -0.61
N ARG A 361 1.71 -3.86 -0.06
CA ARG A 361 0.80 -2.72 -0.03
C ARG A 361 1.43 -1.35 -0.15
N TYR A 362 0.68 -0.36 -0.65
CA TYR A 362 1.14 1.03 -0.72
C TYR A 362 2.53 1.16 -1.36
N ASN A 363 2.82 0.37 -2.40
CA ASN A 363 4.03 0.50 -3.20
C ASN A 363 3.70 1.20 -4.51
N VAL A 364 4.71 1.85 -5.10
CA VAL A 364 4.66 2.39 -6.46
C VAL A 364 5.60 1.59 -7.35
N SER A 365 5.13 1.13 -8.51
CA SER A 365 5.96 0.46 -9.53
C SER A 365 5.81 1.20 -10.86
N GLU A 366 6.94 1.51 -11.50
CA GLU A 366 7.00 2.24 -12.76
C GLU A 366 7.93 1.55 -13.77
N ASP A 367 7.41 1.18 -14.95
CA ASP A 367 8.21 0.55 -16.03
C ASP A 367 9.01 -0.69 -15.59
N ASP A 368 8.51 -1.43 -14.61
CA ASP A 368 8.98 -2.79 -14.35
C ASP A 368 8.54 -3.70 -15.50
N ARG A 369 9.46 -4.56 -15.95
CA ARG A 369 9.37 -5.25 -17.23
C ARG A 369 9.01 -6.72 -17.07
N LEU A 370 8.74 -7.38 -18.20
CA LEU A 370 8.42 -8.80 -18.35
C LEU A 370 7.19 -9.29 -17.58
N ARG A 371 7.19 -9.28 -16.24
CA ARG A 371 6.14 -9.77 -15.34
C ARG A 371 6.07 -8.87 -14.11
N VAL A 372 5.23 -7.83 -14.14
CA VAL A 372 5.17 -6.85 -13.04
C VAL A 372 4.86 -7.56 -11.72
N ILE A 373 3.81 -8.37 -11.69
CA ILE A 373 3.48 -9.23 -10.56
C ILE A 373 3.68 -10.68 -11.01
N ASN A 374 4.71 -11.34 -10.48
CA ASN A 374 5.04 -12.72 -10.82
C ASN A 374 4.65 -13.68 -9.70
N MET A 375 3.84 -14.69 -10.02
CA MET A 375 3.28 -15.64 -9.07
C MET A 375 3.73 -17.06 -9.38
N LEU A 376 4.59 -17.60 -8.52
CA LEU A 376 5.04 -18.99 -8.54
C LEU A 376 4.48 -19.82 -7.37
N GLY A 377 4.00 -19.18 -6.30
CA GLY A 377 3.33 -19.87 -5.20
C GLY A 377 3.26 -19.01 -3.94
N SER A 378 2.08 -18.89 -3.36
CA SER A 378 1.85 -18.23 -2.09
C SER A 378 0.50 -18.63 -1.48
N GLN A 379 0.40 -18.60 -0.16
CA GLN A 379 -0.81 -18.95 0.58
C GLN A 379 -1.28 -17.79 1.47
N ASP A 380 -2.59 -17.52 1.47
CA ASP A 380 -3.23 -16.52 2.34
C ASP A 380 -2.61 -15.11 2.24
N SER A 381 -2.04 -14.78 1.08
CA SER A 381 -1.33 -13.53 0.87
C SER A 381 -2.24 -12.43 0.32
N LYS A 382 -1.81 -11.18 0.46
CA LYS A 382 -2.56 -9.98 0.04
C LYS A 382 -1.66 -9.04 -0.74
N PHE A 383 -2.19 -8.52 -1.84
CA PHE A 383 -1.58 -7.48 -2.67
C PHE A 383 -2.59 -6.35 -2.81
N TYR A 384 -2.42 -5.22 -2.12
CA TYR A 384 -3.44 -4.18 -2.11
C TYR A 384 -2.95 -2.74 -2.01
N ASN A 385 -3.74 -1.78 -2.50
CA ASN A 385 -3.39 -0.37 -2.46
C ASN A 385 -2.01 -0.05 -3.08
N ASN A 386 -1.59 -0.81 -4.09
CA ASN A 386 -0.39 -0.48 -4.86
C ASN A 386 -0.79 0.35 -6.09
N THR A 387 0.10 1.24 -6.55
CA THR A 387 -0.04 1.96 -7.81
C THR A 387 0.99 1.44 -8.80
N ILE A 388 0.52 0.86 -9.91
CA ILE A 388 1.34 0.22 -10.94
C ILE A 388 1.21 1.00 -12.24
N TYR A 389 2.33 1.40 -12.83
CA TYR A 389 2.38 2.09 -14.11
C TYR A 389 3.23 1.35 -15.12
N ILE A 390 2.60 0.99 -16.24
CA ILE A 390 3.21 0.30 -17.37
C ILE A 390 3.17 1.24 -18.57
N PRO A 391 4.31 1.75 -19.07
CA PRO A 391 4.32 2.75 -20.13
C PRO A 391 3.94 2.17 -21.50
N SER A 392 3.61 3.08 -22.42
CA SER A 392 3.37 2.73 -23.82
C SER A 392 4.60 2.07 -24.43
N GLY A 393 4.39 0.99 -25.19
CA GLY A 393 5.45 0.20 -25.80
C GLY A 393 6.03 -0.90 -24.91
N SER A 394 5.69 -0.93 -23.60
CA SER A 394 6.04 -2.05 -22.74
C SER A 394 5.24 -3.30 -23.12
N THR A 395 5.92 -4.46 -23.11
CA THR A 395 5.32 -5.78 -23.33
C THR A 395 5.16 -6.57 -22.04
N ALA A 396 5.36 -5.92 -20.88
CA ALA A 396 5.30 -6.59 -19.58
C ALA A 396 3.88 -7.10 -19.30
N ASN A 397 3.78 -8.36 -18.90
CA ASN A 397 2.54 -8.87 -18.33
C ASN A 397 2.28 -8.16 -17.00
N VAL A 398 1.05 -7.68 -16.80
CA VAL A 398 0.62 -7.06 -15.54
C VAL A 398 0.69 -8.09 -14.41
N PHE A 399 0.22 -9.30 -14.70
CA PHE A 399 0.17 -10.41 -13.77
C PHE A 399 0.50 -11.70 -14.52
N GLU A 400 1.42 -12.50 -14.00
CA GLU A 400 1.77 -13.80 -14.58
C GLU A 400 1.83 -14.88 -13.52
N VAL A 401 1.12 -15.97 -13.77
CA VAL A 401 1.10 -17.17 -12.91
C VAL A 401 1.77 -18.32 -13.62
N SER A 402 2.86 -18.81 -13.06
CA SER A 402 3.62 -19.93 -13.63
C SER A 402 3.81 -21.12 -12.69
N GLY A 403 3.46 -20.99 -11.41
CA GLY A 403 3.55 -22.08 -10.42
C GLY A 403 2.21 -22.49 -9.81
N ALA A 404 2.23 -23.55 -9.00
CA ALA A 404 1.04 -24.14 -8.37
C ALA A 404 0.88 -23.66 -6.92
N TRP A 405 -0.35 -23.72 -6.39
CA TRP A 405 -0.72 -23.30 -5.02
C TRP A 405 -0.65 -21.79 -4.81
N ASN A 406 -1.66 -21.10 -5.35
CA ASN A 406 -1.77 -19.65 -5.24
C ASN A 406 -3.11 -19.28 -4.59
N ASP A 407 -3.03 -18.60 -3.46
CA ASP A 407 -4.13 -17.85 -2.86
C ASP A 407 -3.64 -16.43 -2.59
N LEU A 408 -4.08 -15.51 -3.45
CA LEU A 408 -3.73 -14.10 -3.38
C LEU A 408 -5.00 -13.27 -3.50
N THR A 409 -5.21 -12.39 -2.52
CA THR A 409 -6.22 -11.33 -2.61
C THR A 409 -5.59 -10.09 -3.25
N LEU A 410 -6.14 -9.65 -4.38
CA LEU A 410 -5.73 -8.42 -5.08
C LEU A 410 -6.82 -7.36 -4.92
N ALA A 411 -6.58 -6.39 -4.05
CA ALA A 411 -7.60 -5.42 -3.65
C ALA A 411 -7.14 -3.97 -3.76
N ASN A 412 -8.02 -3.03 -4.11
CA ASN A 412 -7.71 -1.59 -4.06
C ASN A 412 -6.45 -1.17 -4.84
N ASN A 413 -5.96 -1.95 -5.81
CA ASN A 413 -4.80 -1.57 -6.59
C ASN A 413 -5.22 -0.65 -7.74
N LEU A 414 -4.35 0.30 -8.07
CA LEU A 414 -4.49 1.16 -9.23
C LEU A 414 -3.52 0.67 -10.31
N ILE A 415 -4.05 0.14 -11.41
CA ILE A 415 -3.28 -0.39 -12.54
C ILE A 415 -3.45 0.56 -13.73
N TYR A 416 -2.39 1.31 -14.04
CA TYR A 416 -2.30 2.21 -15.18
C TYR A 416 -1.48 1.53 -16.28
N ASN A 417 -2.16 0.83 -17.19
CA ASN A 417 -1.52 0.00 -18.21
C ASN A 417 -1.62 0.62 -19.60
N LEU A 418 -0.54 1.21 -20.11
CA LEU A 418 -0.43 1.64 -21.52
C LEU A 418 0.33 0.62 -22.39
N GLY A 419 0.82 -0.46 -21.77
CA GLY A 419 1.55 -1.54 -22.44
C GLY A 419 0.62 -2.54 -23.15
N SER A 420 1.21 -3.53 -23.81
CA SER A 420 0.48 -4.57 -24.55
C SER A 420 0.39 -5.92 -23.85
N GLY A 421 1.05 -6.08 -22.69
CA GLY A 421 1.01 -7.32 -21.92
C GLY A 421 -0.31 -7.51 -21.19
N GLY A 422 -0.56 -8.74 -20.75
CA GLY A 422 -1.86 -9.12 -20.20
C GLY A 422 -1.76 -9.75 -18.81
N TYR A 423 -2.85 -10.40 -18.44
CA TYR A 423 -2.95 -11.27 -17.28
C TYR A 423 -2.82 -12.72 -17.76
N VAL A 424 -1.75 -13.39 -17.37
CA VAL A 424 -1.37 -14.72 -17.85
C VAL A 424 -1.60 -15.74 -16.75
N TYR A 425 -2.46 -16.71 -17.03
CA TYR A 425 -2.81 -17.80 -16.12
C TYR A 425 -2.39 -19.13 -16.75
N THR A 426 -1.61 -19.93 -16.02
CA THR A 426 -1.21 -21.27 -16.49
C THR A 426 -2.29 -22.32 -16.23
N SER A 427 -2.24 -23.42 -16.99
CA SER A 427 -3.19 -24.52 -16.90
C SER A 427 -3.26 -25.09 -15.47
N GLY A 428 -4.45 -25.06 -14.87
CA GLY A 428 -4.69 -25.51 -13.49
C GLY A 428 -4.64 -24.41 -12.43
N GLN A 429 -4.34 -23.17 -12.81
CA GLN A 429 -4.42 -21.98 -11.94
C GLN A 429 -5.26 -20.89 -12.62
N PRO A 430 -6.58 -21.11 -12.79
CA PRO A 430 -7.45 -20.15 -13.45
C PRO A 430 -7.58 -18.85 -12.64
N ALA A 431 -8.02 -17.78 -13.31
CA ALA A 431 -8.27 -16.48 -12.67
C ALA A 431 -9.18 -16.56 -11.44
N SER A 432 -10.10 -17.55 -11.38
CA SER A 432 -10.98 -17.80 -10.23
C SER A 432 -10.26 -18.20 -8.93
N ASN A 433 -8.98 -18.56 -8.99
CA ASN A 433 -8.16 -18.81 -7.79
C ASN A 433 -7.71 -17.52 -7.10
N PHE A 434 -7.91 -16.37 -7.74
CA PHE A 434 -7.46 -15.07 -7.26
C PHE A 434 -8.66 -14.18 -6.93
N SER A 435 -8.61 -13.49 -5.79
CA SER A 435 -9.70 -12.60 -5.38
C SER A 435 -9.38 -11.16 -5.79
N TRP A 436 -9.78 -10.79 -6.99
CA TRP A 436 -9.72 -9.40 -7.48
C TRP A 436 -10.92 -8.62 -6.96
N ARG A 437 -10.70 -7.53 -6.22
CA ARG A 437 -11.78 -6.72 -5.62
C ARG A 437 -11.43 -5.23 -5.61
N ASN A 438 -12.37 -4.37 -6.01
CA ASN A 438 -12.23 -2.91 -5.91
C ASN A 438 -10.89 -2.35 -6.46
N ASN A 439 -10.34 -2.95 -7.52
CA ASN A 439 -9.17 -2.42 -8.21
C ASN A 439 -9.62 -1.42 -9.28
N LEU A 440 -8.78 -0.45 -9.62
CA LEU A 440 -9.00 0.48 -10.73
C LEU A 440 -8.05 0.12 -11.87
N PHE A 441 -8.60 -0.10 -13.06
CA PHE A 441 -7.87 -0.37 -14.29
C PHE A 441 -8.02 0.80 -15.27
N TYR A 442 -6.93 1.21 -15.90
CA TYR A 442 -6.92 2.24 -16.93
C TYR A 442 -5.95 1.92 -18.07
N GLY A 443 -6.29 2.41 -19.27
CA GLY A 443 -5.47 2.30 -20.47
C GLY A 443 -5.91 1.14 -21.37
N ASN A 444 -4.99 0.23 -21.65
CA ASN A 444 -5.23 -0.96 -22.46
C ASN A 444 -5.85 -2.06 -21.60
N HIS A 445 -7.00 -2.56 -22.04
CA HIS A 445 -7.79 -3.60 -21.37
C HIS A 445 -7.73 -4.91 -22.16
N PRO A 446 -6.74 -5.80 -21.92
CA PRO A 446 -6.69 -7.10 -22.56
C PRO A 446 -7.88 -7.97 -22.11
N ALA A 447 -8.33 -8.88 -22.97
CA ALA A 447 -9.49 -9.73 -22.66
C ALA A 447 -9.28 -10.66 -21.44
N SER A 448 -8.04 -10.84 -20.98
CA SER A 448 -7.72 -11.60 -19.77
C SER A 448 -7.79 -10.76 -18.47
N GLU A 449 -8.10 -9.47 -18.57
CA GLU A 449 -8.28 -8.59 -17.40
C GLU A 449 -9.43 -9.09 -16.51
N PRO A 450 -9.23 -9.14 -15.18
CA PRO A 450 -10.26 -9.57 -14.23
C PRO A 450 -11.41 -8.55 -14.14
N THR A 451 -12.66 -9.04 -14.18
CA THR A 451 -13.89 -8.22 -14.16
C THR A 451 -14.77 -8.53 -12.94
N GLY A 452 -15.67 -7.59 -12.60
CA GLY A 452 -16.63 -7.74 -11.48
C GLY A 452 -16.06 -7.33 -10.12
N ASN A 453 -16.80 -7.67 -9.04
CA ASN A 453 -16.36 -7.53 -7.64
C ASN A 453 -15.88 -6.12 -7.23
N GLY A 454 -16.61 -5.08 -7.68
CA GLY A 454 -16.29 -3.69 -7.36
C GLY A 454 -15.13 -3.08 -8.15
N ASN A 455 -14.50 -3.81 -9.08
CA ASN A 455 -13.46 -3.26 -9.94
C ASN A 455 -14.01 -2.11 -10.82
N ILE A 456 -13.17 -1.10 -11.05
CA ILE A 456 -13.49 0.12 -11.78
C ILE A 456 -12.63 0.19 -13.04
N THR A 457 -13.25 0.51 -14.17
CA THR A 457 -12.56 0.86 -15.41
C THR A 457 -12.76 2.34 -15.67
N ALA A 458 -11.78 3.17 -15.32
CA ALA A 458 -11.87 4.62 -15.45
C ALA A 458 -10.47 5.27 -15.40
N ASP A 459 -10.36 6.50 -15.91
CA ASP A 459 -9.15 7.31 -15.71
C ASP A 459 -8.98 7.65 -14.22
N PRO A 460 -7.86 7.26 -13.57
CA PRO A 460 -7.63 7.56 -12.17
C PRO A 460 -7.35 9.03 -11.91
N LEU A 461 -7.12 9.85 -12.95
CA LEU A 461 -6.80 11.26 -12.84
C LEU A 461 -5.62 11.52 -11.89
N LEU A 462 -4.51 10.83 -12.14
CA LEU A 462 -3.23 11.04 -11.46
C LEU A 462 -2.61 12.38 -11.88
N VAL A 463 -1.82 13.00 -11.00
CA VAL A 463 -1.20 14.33 -11.26
C VAL A 463 -0.32 14.33 -12.51
N SER A 464 0.56 13.34 -12.65
CA SER A 464 1.49 13.20 -13.78
C SER A 464 2.07 11.77 -13.84
N PRO A 465 1.26 10.76 -14.22
CA PRO A 465 1.71 9.37 -14.20
C PRO A 465 2.89 9.12 -15.15
N GLY A 466 3.84 8.27 -14.75
CA GLY A 466 5.07 8.01 -15.51
C GLY A 466 6.13 9.10 -15.42
N SER A 467 6.09 9.94 -14.38
CA SER A 467 7.08 10.99 -14.13
C SER A 467 8.09 10.64 -13.04
N GLY A 468 8.10 9.38 -12.57
CA GLY A 468 9.06 8.95 -11.56
C GLY A 468 10.49 9.04 -12.09
N GLY A 469 11.42 9.25 -11.18
CA GLY A 469 12.86 9.24 -11.45
C GLY A 469 13.60 8.52 -10.34
N THR A 470 14.91 8.62 -10.28
CA THR A 470 15.65 8.04 -9.14
C THR A 470 15.28 8.74 -7.84
N GLY A 471 15.03 7.96 -6.80
CA GLY A 471 14.63 8.39 -5.46
C GLY A 471 13.16 8.06 -5.16
N ILE A 472 12.90 7.48 -3.99
CA ILE A 472 11.52 7.22 -3.49
C ILE A 472 10.64 8.47 -3.42
N GLY A 473 11.22 9.66 -3.33
CA GLY A 473 10.48 10.93 -3.31
C GLY A 473 10.14 11.49 -4.70
N SER A 474 10.48 10.80 -5.79
CA SER A 474 10.28 11.29 -7.16
C SER A 474 8.88 11.01 -7.72
N VAL A 475 8.03 10.33 -6.95
CA VAL A 475 6.80 9.68 -7.43
C VAL A 475 5.53 10.50 -7.23
N ASP A 476 5.62 11.79 -6.91
CA ASP A 476 4.44 12.65 -6.67
C ASP A 476 3.46 12.73 -7.86
N GLY A 477 3.93 12.39 -9.07
CA GLY A 477 3.07 12.22 -10.25
C GLY A 477 1.97 11.15 -10.08
N TYR A 478 2.09 10.25 -9.10
CA TYR A 478 1.13 9.19 -8.79
C TYR A 478 0.11 9.56 -7.70
N GLN A 479 0.11 10.80 -7.22
CA GLN A 479 -0.97 11.26 -6.35
C GLN A 479 -2.26 11.46 -7.15
N LEU A 480 -3.40 11.23 -6.50
CA LEU A 480 -4.72 11.43 -7.08
C LEU A 480 -5.04 12.92 -7.14
N THR A 481 -5.84 13.32 -8.14
CA THR A 481 -6.48 14.63 -8.15
C THR A 481 -7.88 14.56 -7.53
N ALA A 482 -8.43 15.72 -7.15
CA ALA A 482 -9.69 15.82 -6.40
C ALA A 482 -10.93 15.20 -7.07
N SER A 483 -10.89 14.97 -8.38
CA SER A 483 -11.99 14.37 -9.15
C SER A 483 -11.79 12.87 -9.43
N SER A 484 -10.73 12.27 -8.89
CA SER A 484 -10.38 10.88 -9.17
C SER A 484 -11.51 9.92 -8.78
N PRO A 485 -11.87 8.95 -9.65
CA PRO A 485 -12.80 7.87 -9.30
C PRO A 485 -12.23 6.86 -8.30
N ALA A 486 -10.93 6.94 -7.97
CA ALA A 486 -10.30 6.12 -6.95
C ALA A 486 -10.68 6.53 -5.52
N ILE A 487 -11.10 7.79 -5.33
CA ILE A 487 -11.38 8.40 -4.01
C ILE A 487 -12.58 7.70 -3.34
N GLY A 488 -12.35 7.07 -2.19
CA GLY A 488 -13.34 6.38 -1.37
C GLY A 488 -13.97 5.15 -2.03
N ALA A 489 -13.31 4.59 -3.04
CA ALA A 489 -13.84 3.49 -3.85
C ALA A 489 -13.29 2.10 -3.47
N GLY A 490 -12.33 2.05 -2.55
CA GLY A 490 -11.72 0.82 -2.07
C GLY A 490 -12.64 0.01 -1.16
N VAL A 491 -12.23 -1.22 -0.88
CA VAL A 491 -12.78 -2.08 0.18
C VAL A 491 -11.93 -1.96 1.44
N VAL A 492 -12.56 -2.01 2.61
CA VAL A 492 -11.87 -2.02 3.89
C VAL A 492 -11.02 -3.30 4.02
N ILE A 493 -9.76 -3.13 4.39
CA ILE A 493 -8.85 -4.22 4.73
C ILE A 493 -8.40 -4.00 6.17
N PRO A 494 -8.70 -4.94 7.09
CA PRO A 494 -8.20 -4.86 8.47
C PRO A 494 -6.68 -4.83 8.51
N ASP A 495 -6.12 -4.18 9.53
CA ASP A 495 -4.68 -4.06 9.76
C ASP A 495 -3.92 -3.50 8.55
N ASN A 496 -4.53 -2.53 7.85
CA ASN A 496 -3.98 -1.88 6.64
C ASN A 496 -2.70 -1.06 6.86
N GLY A 497 -2.14 -1.01 8.07
CA GLY A 497 -0.91 -0.27 8.36
C GLY A 497 -1.13 1.21 8.68
N GLY A 498 -2.37 1.69 8.52
CA GLY A 498 -2.83 2.99 9.01
C GLY A 498 -2.36 4.21 8.21
N LYS A 499 -1.58 4.03 7.14
CA LYS A 499 -1.14 5.13 6.27
C LYS A 499 -0.81 4.67 4.86
N ASP A 500 -0.77 5.63 3.94
CA ASP A 500 -0.44 5.45 2.54
C ASP A 500 1.08 5.65 2.26
N TYR A 501 1.47 5.70 0.98
CA TYR A 501 2.87 5.92 0.56
C TYR A 501 3.43 7.27 1.04
N TRP A 502 2.63 8.34 1.00
CA TRP A 502 3.02 9.70 1.37
C TRP A 502 2.84 10.01 2.87
N GLY A 503 2.31 9.07 3.65
CA GLY A 503 2.10 9.17 5.08
C GLY A 503 0.73 9.72 5.49
N SER A 504 -0.21 9.88 4.56
CA SER A 504 -1.60 10.22 4.85
C SER A 504 -2.28 9.08 5.60
N PRO A 505 -3.06 9.36 6.67
CA PRO A 505 -3.77 8.31 7.41
C PRO A 505 -4.79 7.58 6.53
N VAL A 506 -4.78 6.25 6.57
CA VAL A 506 -5.76 5.41 5.86
C VAL A 506 -6.83 4.93 6.84
N PRO A 507 -8.13 5.06 6.50
CA PRO A 507 -9.20 4.54 7.33
C PRO A 507 -9.15 3.01 7.47
N SER A 508 -9.43 2.49 8.65
CA SER A 508 -9.52 1.04 8.92
C SER A 508 -10.96 0.52 8.96
N VAL A 509 -11.96 1.42 8.91
CA VAL A 509 -13.40 1.09 9.08
C VAL A 509 -14.29 1.73 8.01
N CYS A 510 -13.69 2.37 7.01
CA CYS A 510 -14.41 2.85 5.83
C CYS A 510 -13.57 2.70 4.57
N ALA A 511 -14.25 2.72 3.44
CA ALA A 511 -13.65 2.56 2.12
C ALA A 511 -12.45 3.51 1.98
N PRO A 512 -11.22 2.97 1.84
CA PRO A 512 -10.05 3.77 1.53
C PRO A 512 -10.10 4.20 0.07
N ASP A 513 -9.14 5.02 -0.35
CA ASP A 513 -8.92 5.28 -1.76
C ASP A 513 -8.27 4.05 -2.42
N ILE A 514 -8.44 3.91 -3.73
CA ILE A 514 -7.76 2.90 -4.55
C ILE A 514 -6.37 3.43 -4.94
N GLY A 515 -5.34 2.58 -4.83
CA GLY A 515 -3.95 2.93 -5.13
C GLY A 515 -3.14 3.28 -3.88
N ALA A 516 -1.92 3.76 -4.12
CA ALA A 516 -0.92 4.06 -3.10
C ALA A 516 -1.10 5.43 -2.41
N ASP A 517 -2.00 6.28 -2.93
CA ASP A 517 -2.31 7.62 -2.41
C ASP A 517 -3.69 7.62 -1.75
N GLN A 518 -3.76 8.18 -0.55
CA GLN A 518 -4.96 8.40 0.22
C GLN A 518 -5.27 9.90 0.19
N PHE A 519 -5.96 10.32 -0.86
CA PHE A 519 -6.38 11.70 -1.09
C PHE A 519 -7.59 12.09 -0.22
N SER A 520 -8.52 11.16 -0.03
CA SER A 520 -9.67 11.37 0.84
C SER A 520 -9.22 11.38 2.30
N SER A 521 -9.90 12.19 3.11
CA SER A 521 -9.64 12.32 4.55
C SER A 521 -10.75 11.71 5.43
N PRO A 522 -11.29 10.50 5.17
CA PRO A 522 -12.25 9.87 6.05
C PRO A 522 -11.56 9.50 7.37
N ASN A 523 -12.26 9.73 8.49
CA ASN A 523 -11.77 9.41 9.83
C ASN A 523 -12.56 8.22 10.36
N ASP A 524 -11.86 7.22 10.89
CA ASP A 524 -12.46 6.05 11.52
C ASP A 524 -13.51 6.40 12.59
N ALA A 525 -13.31 7.44 13.39
CA ALA A 525 -14.31 7.90 14.36
C ALA A 525 -15.61 8.39 13.70
N THR A 526 -15.52 8.98 12.51
CA THR A 526 -16.69 9.40 11.72
C THR A 526 -17.33 8.24 10.96
N CYS A 527 -16.55 7.22 10.62
CA CYS A 527 -17.00 6.02 9.93
C CYS A 527 -17.65 5.00 10.89
N LEU A 528 -17.08 4.79 12.08
CA LEU A 528 -17.61 3.97 13.17
C LEU A 528 -18.89 4.52 13.78
N ALA A 529 -19.11 5.83 13.71
CA ALA A 529 -20.42 6.40 14.00
C ALA A 529 -21.51 5.88 13.03
N ASN A 530 -21.11 5.26 11.92
CA ASN A 530 -21.94 4.80 10.81
C ASN A 530 -21.77 3.30 10.42
N GLU A 531 -20.94 2.49 11.09
CA GLU A 531 -20.71 1.05 10.72
C GLU A 531 -21.81 0.10 11.22
N ASN A 532 -22.56 -0.49 10.27
CA ASN A 532 -23.71 -1.41 10.43
C ASN A 532 -24.72 -1.01 11.52
N LEU A 533 -24.65 0.26 11.90
CA LEU A 533 -25.15 0.96 13.08
C LEU A 533 -25.44 0.07 14.32
N GLY A 534 -24.61 -0.95 14.59
CA GLY A 534 -24.72 -1.81 15.76
C GLY A 534 -25.25 -3.24 15.60
N PHE A 535 -25.57 -3.75 14.39
CA PHE A 535 -26.02 -5.14 14.24
C PHE A 535 -24.98 -6.17 14.69
N GLU A 536 -23.69 -5.94 14.42
CA GLU A 536 -22.57 -6.83 14.82
C GLU A 536 -22.46 -7.07 16.32
N LYS A 537 -23.14 -6.27 17.15
CA LYS A 537 -23.23 -6.48 18.61
C LYS A 537 -24.32 -7.48 18.98
N GLY A 538 -24.92 -8.16 18.00
CA GLY A 538 -26.06 -9.05 18.17
C GLY A 538 -27.31 -8.34 18.71
N SER A 539 -27.42 -7.02 18.51
CA SER A 539 -28.44 -6.21 19.17
C SER A 539 -29.00 -5.08 18.29
N LEU A 540 -30.30 -4.80 18.46
CA LEU A 540 -30.96 -3.62 17.90
C LEU A 540 -30.92 -2.41 18.86
N THR A 541 -30.09 -2.37 19.91
CA THR A 541 -30.13 -1.27 20.90
C THR A 541 -29.98 0.13 20.29
N ALA A 542 -29.20 0.27 19.20
CA ALA A 542 -29.05 1.52 18.46
C ALA A 542 -30.18 1.78 17.44
N TRP A 543 -31.10 0.84 17.28
CA TRP A 543 -32.15 0.85 16.27
C TRP A 543 -33.55 0.81 16.90
N SER A 544 -34.47 1.58 16.35
CA SER A 544 -35.91 1.45 16.61
C SER A 544 -36.45 0.30 15.76
N ALA A 545 -36.74 -0.82 16.41
CA ALA A 545 -37.35 -1.99 15.78
C ALA A 545 -38.88 -1.83 15.74
N TRP A 546 -39.50 -2.20 14.62
CA TRP A 546 -40.95 -2.28 14.49
C TRP A 546 -41.39 -3.67 14.03
N ASN A 547 -42.42 -4.20 14.69
CA ASN A 547 -42.99 -5.53 14.47
C ASN A 547 -41.95 -6.66 14.69
N SER A 548 -41.84 -7.62 13.77
CA SER A 548 -41.00 -8.82 13.91
C SER A 548 -39.51 -8.60 13.61
N ALA A 549 -39.06 -7.34 13.57
CA ALA A 549 -37.68 -6.99 13.30
C ALA A 549 -36.73 -7.49 14.40
N SER A 550 -35.62 -8.10 14.00
CA SER A 550 -34.63 -8.69 14.92
C SER A 550 -33.23 -8.72 14.27
N VAL A 551 -32.16 -8.75 15.06
CA VAL A 551 -30.85 -9.16 14.55
C VAL A 551 -30.75 -10.69 14.54
N VAL A 552 -30.16 -11.26 13.50
CA VAL A 552 -29.92 -12.70 13.37
C VAL A 552 -28.45 -12.99 13.05
N ASN A 553 -27.97 -14.13 13.53
CA ASN A 553 -26.59 -14.61 13.33
C ASN A 553 -26.47 -15.70 12.26
N SER A 554 -27.45 -15.79 11.37
CA SER A 554 -27.47 -16.78 10.29
C SER A 554 -27.78 -16.08 8.97
N GLY A 555 -26.84 -16.22 8.03
CA GLY A 555 -26.98 -15.69 6.69
C GLY A 555 -26.79 -14.18 6.59
N ALA A 556 -25.88 -13.59 7.38
CA ALA A 556 -25.35 -12.23 7.17
C ALA A 556 -24.63 -12.12 5.81
N HIS A 557 -24.50 -10.90 5.28
CA HIS A 557 -23.74 -10.62 4.06
C HIS A 557 -22.25 -10.52 4.40
N SER A 558 -21.94 -9.72 5.42
CA SER A 558 -20.61 -9.58 5.99
C SER A 558 -20.71 -9.70 7.51
N GLY A 559 -19.59 -9.92 8.21
CA GLY A 559 -19.61 -10.06 9.67
C GLY A 559 -20.41 -11.25 10.18
N THR A 560 -20.95 -11.12 11.40
CA THR A 560 -21.66 -12.18 12.12
C THR A 560 -23.17 -11.99 12.11
N TYR A 561 -23.65 -10.75 12.00
CA TYR A 561 -25.04 -10.42 12.30
C TYR A 561 -25.69 -9.48 11.27
N ALA A 562 -26.86 -9.87 10.76
CA ALA A 562 -27.68 -9.01 9.89
C ALA A 562 -29.02 -8.66 10.55
N ALA A 563 -29.66 -7.59 10.09
CA ALA A 563 -31.06 -7.33 10.42
C ALA A 563 -31.98 -8.24 9.61
N ARG A 564 -32.98 -8.80 10.29
CA ARG A 564 -34.11 -9.53 9.69
C ARG A 564 -35.38 -8.73 9.88
N VAL A 565 -36.12 -8.51 8.80
CA VAL A 565 -37.41 -7.81 8.76
C VAL A 565 -38.44 -8.66 8.02
N GLY A 566 -39.52 -9.11 8.67
CA GLY A 566 -40.50 -10.02 8.07
C GLY A 566 -40.90 -11.17 8.99
N PRO A 567 -41.84 -12.05 8.58
CA PRO A 567 -42.50 -12.09 7.27
C PRO A 567 -43.66 -11.09 7.08
N SER A 568 -44.23 -10.58 8.17
CA SER A 568 -45.16 -9.44 8.17
C SER A 568 -44.42 -8.11 8.01
N PRO A 569 -45.10 -6.98 7.68
CA PRO A 569 -44.42 -5.69 7.54
C PRO A 569 -43.60 -5.35 8.78
N ALA A 570 -42.30 -5.11 8.61
CA ALA A 570 -41.37 -4.88 9.72
C ALA A 570 -40.22 -3.97 9.28
N SER A 571 -39.68 -3.18 10.21
CA SER A 571 -38.53 -2.30 9.96
C SER A 571 -37.57 -2.24 11.14
N VAL A 572 -36.33 -1.86 10.81
CA VAL A 572 -35.38 -1.27 11.77
C VAL A 572 -35.05 0.14 11.30
N GLU A 573 -35.06 1.11 12.21
CA GLU A 573 -34.76 2.51 11.90
C GLU A 573 -33.71 3.11 12.84
N ASN A 574 -32.82 3.96 12.36
CA ASN A 574 -31.85 4.67 13.19
C ASN A 574 -31.64 6.11 12.71
N TYR A 575 -31.30 7.02 13.62
CA TYR A 575 -30.94 8.39 13.31
C TYR A 575 -29.47 8.50 12.96
N VAL A 576 -29.17 9.00 11.76
CA VAL A 576 -27.81 9.21 11.28
C VAL A 576 -27.50 10.71 11.20
N PRO A 577 -26.39 11.19 11.79
CA PRO A 577 -25.97 12.57 11.67
C PRO A 577 -25.67 12.96 10.21
N VAL A 578 -26.11 14.14 9.81
CA VAL A 578 -25.86 14.71 8.48
C VAL A 578 -25.65 16.22 8.55
N ALA A 579 -25.02 16.80 7.53
CA ALA A 579 -24.94 18.24 7.35
C ALA A 579 -26.17 18.75 6.57
N PRO A 580 -26.64 19.99 6.84
CA PRO A 580 -27.68 20.62 6.02
C PRO A 580 -27.24 20.83 4.57
N ARG A 581 -28.19 20.83 3.62
CA ARG A 581 -27.96 21.11 2.19
C ARG A 581 -26.84 20.29 1.54
N THR A 582 -26.64 19.08 2.00
CA THR A 582 -25.55 18.20 1.57
C THR A 582 -26.16 16.95 0.95
N THR A 583 -25.60 16.53 -0.18
CA THR A 583 -26.02 15.28 -0.85
C THR A 583 -25.31 14.11 -0.20
N TYR A 584 -26.05 13.04 0.05
CA TYR A 584 -25.61 11.80 0.67
C TYR A 584 -26.14 10.63 -0.15
N ARG A 585 -25.45 9.49 -0.06
CA ARG A 585 -25.91 8.19 -0.57
C ARG A 585 -26.33 7.33 0.60
N VAL A 586 -27.54 6.80 0.54
CA VAL A 586 -27.93 5.68 1.38
C VAL A 586 -27.60 4.38 0.64
N SER A 587 -27.00 3.40 1.31
CA SER A 587 -26.66 2.11 0.72
C SER A 587 -26.75 0.96 1.71
N GLY A 588 -26.79 -0.26 1.18
CA GLY A 588 -26.70 -1.49 1.97
C GLY A 588 -26.89 -2.74 1.11
N TRP A 589 -26.63 -3.91 1.68
CA TRP A 589 -26.95 -5.19 1.06
C TRP A 589 -28.32 -5.66 1.54
N VAL A 590 -29.15 -6.15 0.62
CA VAL A 590 -30.47 -6.71 0.94
C VAL A 590 -30.71 -8.04 0.24
N LYS A 591 -31.54 -8.89 0.84
CA LYS A 591 -32.11 -10.08 0.19
C LYS A 591 -33.46 -10.44 0.79
N SER A 592 -34.23 -11.23 0.06
CA SER A 592 -35.49 -11.83 0.53
C SER A 592 -35.37 -13.35 0.64
N ALA A 593 -36.03 -13.96 1.62
CA ALA A 593 -36.13 -15.41 1.69
C ALA A 593 -36.99 -16.01 0.56
N VAL A 594 -37.82 -15.18 -0.08
CA VAL A 594 -38.71 -15.57 -1.18
C VAL A 594 -38.50 -14.63 -2.35
N ALA A 595 -38.14 -15.20 -3.50
CA ALA A 595 -37.92 -14.45 -4.74
C ALA A 595 -39.16 -13.63 -5.14
N GLY A 596 -38.93 -12.39 -5.55
CA GLY A 596 -39.99 -11.46 -5.96
C GLY A 596 -40.59 -10.64 -4.81
N GLU A 597 -40.27 -10.93 -3.54
CA GLU A 597 -40.69 -10.07 -2.43
C GLU A 597 -39.64 -8.99 -2.11
N VAL A 598 -40.07 -7.73 -2.02
CA VAL A 598 -39.17 -6.57 -1.97
C VAL A 598 -38.67 -6.28 -0.54
N VAL A 599 -37.37 -5.95 -0.43
CA VAL A 599 -36.73 -5.40 0.76
C VAL A 599 -36.11 -4.06 0.40
N ASN A 600 -36.38 -3.03 1.22
CA ASN A 600 -35.97 -1.65 0.98
C ASN A 600 -34.92 -1.23 2.01
N VAL A 601 -33.94 -0.48 1.55
CA VAL A 601 -33.07 0.35 2.39
C VAL A 601 -33.28 1.79 1.98
N GLY A 602 -33.52 2.68 2.95
CA GLY A 602 -33.85 4.06 2.63
C GLY A 602 -33.68 5.03 3.78
N VAL A 603 -33.83 6.31 3.48
CA VAL A 603 -33.78 7.40 4.45
C VAL A 603 -35.04 8.25 4.37
N LYS A 604 -35.54 8.62 5.55
CA LYS A 604 -36.61 9.61 5.71
C LYS A 604 -36.18 10.76 6.59
N ASN A 605 -37.04 11.76 6.74
CA ASN A 605 -36.72 13.02 7.42
C ASN A 605 -35.49 13.72 6.81
N THR A 606 -35.32 13.62 5.50
CA THR A 606 -34.23 14.27 4.76
C THR A 606 -34.44 15.77 4.62
N GLY A 607 -35.65 16.29 4.90
CA GLY A 607 -36.06 17.65 4.52
C GLY A 607 -36.59 17.76 3.09
N GLY A 608 -36.55 16.64 2.34
CA GLY A 608 -37.20 16.42 1.06
C GLY A 608 -38.04 15.14 1.07
N LEU A 609 -38.20 14.50 -0.08
CA LEU A 609 -38.88 13.20 -0.19
C LEU A 609 -38.06 12.10 0.51
N GLU A 610 -38.78 11.10 1.01
CA GLU A 610 -38.17 9.82 1.39
C GLU A 610 -37.50 9.19 0.17
N THR A 611 -36.32 8.61 0.37
CA THR A 611 -35.51 8.02 -0.68
C THR A 611 -35.14 6.60 -0.29
N SER A 612 -35.32 5.63 -1.19
CA SER A 612 -34.98 4.24 -0.95
C SER A 612 -34.48 3.53 -2.20
N ALA A 613 -33.75 2.45 -1.97
CA ALA A 613 -33.33 1.48 -2.96
C ALA A 613 -33.76 0.08 -2.50
N SER A 614 -34.04 -0.81 -3.45
CA SER A 614 -34.68 -2.08 -3.14
C SER A 614 -34.23 -3.21 -4.04
N ALA A 615 -34.25 -4.43 -3.52
CA ALA A 615 -34.14 -5.65 -4.32
C ALA A 615 -35.14 -6.70 -3.84
N SER A 616 -35.35 -7.73 -4.67
CA SER A 616 -36.31 -8.80 -4.41
C SER A 616 -35.74 -10.21 -4.66
N GLY A 617 -34.43 -10.31 -4.87
CA GLY A 617 -33.73 -11.58 -5.08
C GLY A 617 -33.51 -12.36 -3.78
N THR A 618 -33.22 -13.65 -3.92
CA THR A 618 -32.83 -14.51 -2.80
C THR A 618 -31.36 -14.41 -2.42
N ASP A 619 -30.54 -13.93 -3.35
CA ASP A 619 -29.13 -13.63 -3.12
C ASP A 619 -28.95 -12.19 -2.61
N TRP A 620 -27.87 -11.98 -1.86
CA TRP A 620 -27.49 -10.65 -1.41
C TRP A 620 -27.24 -9.73 -2.60
N THR A 621 -27.97 -8.62 -2.62
CA THR A 621 -27.88 -7.60 -3.67
C THR A 621 -27.57 -6.26 -3.03
N PHE A 622 -26.53 -5.59 -3.52
CA PHE A 622 -26.22 -4.23 -3.10
C PHE A 622 -27.25 -3.26 -3.69
N VAL A 623 -27.79 -2.38 -2.85
CA VAL A 623 -28.75 -1.36 -3.24
C VAL A 623 -28.30 0.00 -2.72
N SER A 624 -28.51 1.05 -3.51
CA SER A 624 -28.18 2.42 -3.08
C SER A 624 -29.06 3.46 -3.75
N ALA A 625 -29.25 4.60 -3.09
CA ALA A 625 -29.94 5.76 -3.64
C ALA A 625 -29.40 7.06 -3.03
N ASP A 626 -29.41 8.14 -3.82
CA ASP A 626 -28.95 9.46 -3.38
C ASP A 626 -30.09 10.32 -2.86
N PHE A 627 -29.82 11.05 -1.78
CA PHE A 627 -30.72 12.04 -1.21
C PHE A 627 -29.96 13.32 -0.88
N THR A 628 -30.66 14.45 -0.85
CA THR A 628 -30.08 15.74 -0.42
C THR A 628 -30.82 16.23 0.81
N THR A 629 -30.06 16.64 1.81
CA THR A 629 -30.62 17.13 3.07
C THR A 629 -31.21 18.53 2.91
N GLY A 630 -32.29 18.83 3.63
CA GLY A 630 -32.89 20.14 3.70
C GLY A 630 -32.02 21.14 4.46
N ALA A 631 -32.46 22.41 4.45
CA ALA A 631 -31.68 23.52 5.01
C ALA A 631 -31.51 23.49 6.54
N ALA A 632 -32.27 22.66 7.26
CA ALA A 632 -32.25 22.57 8.72
C ALA A 632 -31.92 21.16 9.24
N ASN A 633 -31.62 20.21 8.35
CA ASN A 633 -31.38 18.82 8.73
C ASN A 633 -29.99 18.65 9.33
N SER A 634 -29.94 18.28 10.61
CA SER A 634 -28.73 17.80 11.29
C SER A 634 -28.70 16.28 11.45
N THR A 635 -29.83 15.61 11.19
CA THR A 635 -29.99 14.16 11.19
C THR A 635 -30.98 13.73 10.10
N VAL A 636 -30.85 12.49 9.64
CA VAL A 636 -31.87 11.76 8.86
C VAL A 636 -32.20 10.46 9.55
N ARG A 637 -33.28 9.78 9.14
CA ARG A 637 -33.63 8.47 9.67
C ARG A 637 -33.43 7.39 8.61
N LEU A 638 -32.35 6.62 8.76
CA LEU A 638 -32.06 5.42 7.97
C LEU A 638 -33.00 4.29 8.37
N TYR A 639 -33.43 3.48 7.41
CA TYR A 639 -34.24 2.31 7.65
C TYR A 639 -33.89 1.14 6.73
N CYS A 640 -34.20 -0.06 7.22
CA CYS A 640 -34.43 -1.26 6.42
C CYS A 640 -35.87 -1.70 6.63
N TYR A 641 -36.61 -1.96 5.55
CA TYR A 641 -38.05 -2.21 5.60
C TYR A 641 -38.52 -3.24 4.58
N LYS A 642 -39.40 -4.14 5.03
CA LYS A 642 -40.17 -5.03 4.18
C LYS A 642 -41.65 -4.73 4.32
N SER A 643 -42.34 -4.53 3.19
CA SER A 643 -43.73 -4.05 3.17
C SER A 643 -44.79 -5.14 3.16
N SER A 644 -44.48 -6.32 2.64
CA SER A 644 -45.44 -7.41 2.45
C SER A 644 -44.71 -8.71 2.07
N GLY A 645 -45.42 -9.83 2.16
CA GLY A 645 -44.94 -11.14 1.70
C GLY A 645 -45.13 -12.25 2.74
N SER A 646 -44.52 -13.38 2.45
CA SER A 646 -44.54 -14.61 3.23
C SER A 646 -43.15 -14.98 3.78
N GLY A 647 -42.08 -14.47 3.15
CA GLY A 647 -40.69 -14.69 3.55
C GLY A 647 -40.13 -13.60 4.44
N ASN A 648 -38.99 -13.85 5.08
CA ASN A 648 -38.22 -12.80 5.75
C ASN A 648 -37.41 -11.98 4.75
N GLY A 649 -37.23 -10.70 5.01
CA GLY A 649 -36.22 -9.86 4.38
C GLY A 649 -34.99 -9.71 5.29
N TYR A 650 -33.84 -9.45 4.68
CA TYR A 650 -32.58 -9.26 5.38
C TYR A 650 -31.87 -8.03 4.85
N CYS A 651 -31.21 -7.31 5.74
CA CYS A 651 -30.43 -6.13 5.44
C CYS A 651 -29.11 -6.17 6.21
N ASP A 652 -28.05 -5.75 5.56
CA ASP A 652 -26.71 -5.73 6.15
C ASP A 652 -25.86 -4.60 5.55
N ASP A 653 -24.78 -4.25 6.25
CA ASP A 653 -23.82 -3.20 5.86
C ASP A 653 -24.49 -1.86 5.49
N LEU A 654 -25.47 -1.42 6.30
CA LEU A 654 -26.23 -0.20 6.04
C LEU A 654 -25.39 1.06 6.27
N ALA A 655 -25.40 2.00 5.32
CA ALA A 655 -24.61 3.22 5.39
C ALA A 655 -25.32 4.47 4.85
N VAL A 656 -24.90 5.64 5.33
CA VAL A 656 -25.22 6.97 4.80
C VAL A 656 -23.91 7.74 4.63
N THR A 657 -23.49 8.01 3.39
CA THR A 657 -22.17 8.62 3.10
C THR A 657 -22.32 9.92 2.30
N PRO A 658 -21.55 10.99 2.59
CA PRO A 658 -21.61 12.22 1.80
C PRO A 658 -21.19 11.96 0.34
N VAL A 659 -21.95 12.52 -0.61
CA VAL A 659 -21.62 12.49 -2.04
C VAL A 659 -20.87 13.78 -2.38
N LYS A 660 -19.60 13.67 -2.79
CA LYS A 660 -18.74 14.82 -3.12
C LYS A 660 -19.06 15.49 -4.47
N ASN A 661 -20.00 14.95 -5.25
CA ASN A 661 -20.46 15.57 -6.50
C ASN A 661 -21.79 16.31 -6.29
N HIS A 662 -21.94 17.52 -6.82
CA HIS A 662 -23.23 18.20 -6.93
C HIS A 662 -24.07 17.61 -8.08
N VAL A 663 -24.18 16.27 -8.15
CA VAL A 663 -24.98 15.62 -9.18
C VAL A 663 -26.44 15.87 -8.90
N ILE A 664 -27.13 16.30 -9.95
CA ILE A 664 -28.55 16.08 -10.06
C ILE A 664 -28.83 15.07 -11.17
N ASN A 665 -29.14 13.88 -10.66
CA ASN A 665 -30.15 12.95 -11.12
C ASN A 665 -29.68 11.69 -11.87
N GLY A 666 -29.15 10.72 -11.12
CA GLY A 666 -29.15 9.30 -11.51
C GLY A 666 -30.47 8.56 -11.22
N ASN A 667 -31.59 9.25 -10.96
CA ASN A 667 -32.85 8.61 -10.56
C ASN A 667 -33.92 8.55 -11.68
N PHE A 668 -33.58 8.86 -12.94
CA PHE A 668 -34.48 8.51 -14.05
C PHE A 668 -34.72 7.00 -14.08
N GLU A 669 -33.66 6.24 -13.81
CA GLU A 669 -33.60 4.80 -13.65
C GLU A 669 -34.54 4.21 -12.58
N SER A 670 -34.90 5.02 -11.59
CA SER A 670 -35.85 4.70 -10.53
C SER A 670 -37.22 5.35 -10.71
N GLY A 671 -37.49 5.95 -11.87
CA GLY A 671 -38.80 6.51 -12.24
C GLY A 671 -39.08 7.90 -11.65
N HIS A 672 -38.07 8.62 -11.16
CA HIS A 672 -38.23 9.89 -10.48
C HIS A 672 -37.58 11.08 -11.21
N THR A 673 -38.27 12.22 -11.24
CA THR A 673 -37.81 13.47 -11.88
C THR A 673 -37.40 14.56 -10.88
N VAL A 674 -37.61 14.35 -9.58
CA VAL A 674 -37.17 15.29 -8.53
C VAL A 674 -35.65 15.20 -8.40
N PRO A 675 -34.90 16.32 -8.36
CA PRO A 675 -35.31 17.71 -8.12
C PRO A 675 -35.61 18.59 -9.37
N TRP A 676 -35.78 18.06 -10.58
CA TRP A 676 -36.16 18.82 -11.77
C TRP A 676 -37.62 19.35 -11.68
N ARG A 677 -37.91 20.56 -12.18
CA ARG A 677 -39.20 21.27 -12.07
C ARG A 677 -39.78 21.77 -13.41
N ASN A 678 -41.04 21.38 -13.66
CA ASN A 678 -42.22 22.08 -14.24
C ASN A 678 -42.96 21.36 -15.40
N GLY A 679 -44.26 21.06 -15.16
CA GLY A 679 -45.37 20.94 -16.13
C GLY A 679 -45.54 19.64 -16.92
N ASP A 680 -46.06 18.58 -16.29
CA ASP A 680 -46.43 17.26 -16.84
C ASP A 680 -45.29 16.29 -17.23
N PHE A 681 -45.47 15.04 -16.81
CA PHE A 681 -44.52 13.93 -16.90
C PHE A 681 -44.07 13.63 -18.34
N SER A 682 -42.80 13.26 -18.49
CA SER A 682 -42.46 11.96 -19.09
C SER A 682 -40.98 11.61 -18.86
N LEU A 683 -40.77 10.51 -18.15
CA LEU A 683 -39.59 9.67 -18.36
C LEU A 683 -39.90 8.72 -19.51
N THR A 684 -38.96 8.49 -20.39
CA THR A 684 -39.10 7.50 -21.47
C THR A 684 -38.19 6.31 -21.20
N GLY A 685 -38.60 5.09 -21.58
CA GLY A 685 -37.73 3.90 -21.55
C GLY A 685 -36.56 3.95 -22.56
N THR A 686 -36.44 5.05 -23.32
CA THR A 686 -35.34 5.31 -24.24
C THR A 686 -34.19 6.03 -23.52
N SER A 687 -33.39 5.29 -22.75
CA SER A 687 -32.23 5.78 -21.97
C SER A 687 -30.89 5.49 -22.65
N SER A 688 -29.79 6.04 -22.14
CA SER A 688 -28.44 5.67 -22.62
C SER A 688 -27.92 4.37 -21.99
N ASN A 689 -28.41 3.98 -20.82
CA ASN A 689 -27.83 2.91 -20.00
C ASN A 689 -28.78 2.33 -18.92
N GLY A 690 -30.11 2.41 -19.08
CA GLY A 690 -31.07 1.76 -18.17
C GLY A 690 -32.58 1.90 -18.48
N ASN A 691 -33.43 2.06 -17.48
CA ASN A 691 -34.90 2.05 -17.54
C ASN A 691 -35.54 3.40 -17.92
N ALA A 692 -34.88 4.56 -17.73
CA ALA A 692 -35.52 5.82 -18.10
C ALA A 692 -34.59 7.02 -18.36
N ALA A 693 -35.04 7.98 -19.19
CA ALA A 693 -34.38 9.28 -19.40
C ALA A 693 -35.36 10.46 -19.35
N GLY A 694 -34.85 11.66 -19.10
CA GLY A 694 -35.64 12.89 -19.09
C GLY A 694 -36.06 13.31 -20.50
N LEU A 695 -37.36 13.43 -20.75
CA LEU A 695 -37.90 13.94 -22.02
C LEU A 695 -38.17 15.44 -21.93
N THR A 696 -37.77 16.17 -22.97
CA THR A 696 -38.14 17.56 -23.19
C THR A 696 -38.75 17.76 -24.58
N ASN A 697 -39.90 18.43 -24.70
CA ASN A 697 -40.54 18.71 -25.98
C ASN A 697 -41.41 19.97 -25.96
N SER A 698 -41.92 20.39 -27.13
CA SER A 698 -42.72 21.61 -27.27
C SER A 698 -44.06 21.60 -26.51
N SER A 699 -44.48 20.47 -25.94
CA SER A 699 -45.68 20.39 -25.10
C SER A 699 -45.42 20.78 -23.64
N LEU A 700 -44.15 20.76 -23.19
CA LEU A 700 -43.75 21.30 -21.90
C LEU A 700 -43.70 22.82 -21.95
N SER A 701 -43.91 23.50 -20.82
CA SER A 701 -43.83 24.96 -20.72
C SER A 701 -42.46 25.47 -21.17
N GLY A 702 -42.38 25.96 -22.41
CA GLY A 702 -41.13 26.42 -23.05
C GLY A 702 -40.18 25.31 -23.51
N GLY A 703 -40.59 24.03 -23.51
CA GLY A 703 -39.73 22.91 -23.91
C GLY A 703 -38.51 22.71 -23.02
N THR A 704 -38.66 22.92 -21.71
CA THR A 704 -37.54 22.90 -20.74
C THR A 704 -37.80 22.02 -19.52
N LEU A 705 -36.86 21.14 -19.20
CA LEU A 705 -36.63 20.58 -17.87
C LEU A 705 -35.57 21.43 -17.17
N TRP A 706 -35.76 21.79 -15.90
CA TRP A 706 -34.72 22.52 -15.18
C TRP A 706 -34.64 22.18 -13.71
N GLN A 707 -33.49 22.46 -13.11
CA GLN A 707 -33.24 22.19 -11.72
C GLN A 707 -32.33 23.26 -11.10
N LEU A 708 -32.56 23.60 -9.83
CA LEU A 708 -31.93 24.72 -9.16
C LEU A 708 -30.90 24.25 -8.13
N ILE A 709 -29.66 24.70 -8.29
CA ILE A 709 -28.50 24.47 -7.43
C ILE A 709 -28.35 25.65 -6.48
N TYR A 710 -28.10 25.39 -5.20
CA TYR A 710 -27.88 26.44 -4.18
C TYR A 710 -26.55 26.31 -3.43
N THR A 711 -25.70 25.38 -3.86
CA THR A 711 -24.47 24.96 -3.15
C THR A 711 -23.20 25.37 -3.88
N LEU A 712 -23.28 26.19 -4.93
CA LEU A 712 -22.09 26.59 -5.65
C LEU A 712 -21.20 27.48 -4.78
N LYS A 713 -19.89 27.36 -4.94
CA LYS A 713 -18.92 28.25 -4.34
C LYS A 713 -18.73 29.48 -5.24
N PRO A 714 -18.53 30.69 -4.68
CA PRO A 714 -18.13 31.86 -5.46
C PRO A 714 -16.72 31.69 -6.07
N ASN A 715 -16.47 32.28 -7.25
CA ASN A 715 -15.17 32.25 -7.95
C ASN A 715 -14.66 30.84 -8.27
N THR A 716 -15.57 29.93 -8.59
CA THR A 716 -15.28 28.51 -8.77
C THR A 716 -15.78 28.05 -10.13
N THR A 717 -14.93 27.34 -10.86
CA THR A 717 -15.28 26.77 -12.16
C THR A 717 -16.03 25.46 -11.95
N TYR A 718 -17.06 25.25 -12.74
CA TYR A 718 -17.87 24.03 -12.76
C TYR A 718 -17.98 23.50 -14.19
N ARG A 719 -17.99 22.18 -14.34
CA ARG A 719 -18.31 21.48 -15.58
C ARG A 719 -19.70 20.88 -15.48
N LEU A 720 -20.58 21.28 -16.39
CA LEU A 720 -21.87 20.65 -16.66
C LEU A 720 -21.68 19.60 -17.76
N SER A 721 -22.05 18.36 -17.52
CA SER A 721 -22.05 17.31 -18.56
C SER A 721 -23.31 16.46 -18.52
N GLY A 722 -23.60 15.74 -19.59
CA GLY A 722 -24.68 14.75 -19.64
C GLY A 722 -24.84 14.14 -21.03
N ALA A 723 -25.46 12.97 -21.10
CA ALA A 723 -25.81 12.32 -22.36
C ALA A 723 -27.10 12.93 -22.89
N ILE A 724 -27.08 13.48 -24.11
CA ILE A 724 -28.27 14.07 -24.74
C ILE A 724 -28.51 13.52 -26.15
N ALA A 725 -29.77 13.52 -26.56
CA ALA A 725 -30.24 13.12 -27.89
C ALA A 725 -31.44 13.97 -28.35
N SER A 726 -31.74 13.95 -29.65
CA SER A 726 -32.86 14.63 -30.32
C SER A 726 -33.56 13.64 -31.25
N GLN A 727 -34.81 13.29 -30.96
CA GLN A 727 -35.55 12.22 -31.66
C GLN A 727 -35.70 12.48 -33.16
N THR A 728 -35.97 13.72 -33.55
CA THR A 728 -36.30 14.10 -34.94
C THR A 728 -35.17 14.92 -35.58
N ALA A 729 -34.85 14.61 -36.85
CA ALA A 729 -33.92 15.40 -37.63
C ALA A 729 -34.42 16.86 -37.76
N GLY A 730 -33.56 17.82 -37.39
CA GLY A 730 -33.91 19.25 -37.34
C GLY A 730 -34.29 19.77 -35.95
N THR A 731 -34.29 18.91 -34.92
CA THR A 731 -34.45 19.29 -33.52
C THR A 731 -33.09 19.38 -32.82
N THR A 732 -32.92 20.33 -31.90
CA THR A 732 -31.71 20.51 -31.10
C THR A 732 -32.03 20.47 -29.61
N THR A 733 -31.45 19.52 -28.88
CA THR A 733 -31.52 19.43 -27.42
C THR A 733 -30.24 19.98 -26.80
N ALA A 734 -30.34 20.73 -25.70
CA ALA A 734 -29.19 21.26 -24.98
C ALA A 734 -29.26 21.10 -23.47
N LEU A 735 -28.08 20.96 -22.86
CA LEU A 735 -27.82 21.20 -21.46
C LEU A 735 -27.34 22.63 -21.28
N GLU A 736 -27.95 23.41 -20.39
CA GLU A 736 -27.55 24.80 -20.13
C GLU A 736 -27.44 25.09 -18.63
N ALA A 737 -26.44 25.88 -18.21
CA ALA A 737 -26.38 26.44 -16.86
C ALA A 737 -26.57 27.96 -16.89
N LYS A 738 -27.44 28.47 -16.01
CA LYS A 738 -27.75 29.90 -15.86
C LYS A 738 -27.56 30.35 -14.41
N LEU A 739 -26.59 31.23 -14.17
CA LEU A 739 -26.27 31.79 -12.87
C LEU A 739 -27.23 32.92 -12.46
N TYR A 740 -27.58 33.00 -11.17
CA TYR A 740 -28.53 34.01 -10.65
C TYR A 740 -27.96 35.42 -10.47
N ASN A 741 -26.65 35.60 -10.67
CA ASN A 741 -25.99 36.90 -10.53
C ASN A 741 -25.22 37.40 -11.77
N GLY A 742 -25.52 36.83 -12.95
CA GLY A 742 -25.43 37.54 -14.23
C GLY A 742 -24.08 37.68 -14.93
N SER A 743 -23.56 36.61 -15.57
CA SER A 743 -22.82 36.77 -16.86
C SER A 743 -22.53 35.47 -17.64
N ALA A 744 -22.53 34.28 -17.04
CA ALA A 744 -22.29 33.04 -17.80
C ALA A 744 -23.59 32.27 -18.06
N VAL A 745 -23.97 32.17 -19.34
CA VAL A 745 -24.83 31.13 -19.88
C VAL A 745 -23.91 30.22 -20.68
N THR A 746 -23.86 28.95 -20.33
CA THR A 746 -23.06 27.97 -21.05
C THR A 746 -23.97 26.83 -21.46
N SER A 747 -23.87 26.40 -22.71
CA SER A 747 -24.73 25.34 -23.24
C SER A 747 -23.93 24.33 -24.04
N ALA A 748 -24.24 23.05 -23.88
CA ALA A 748 -23.78 21.97 -24.74
C ALA A 748 -25.00 21.33 -25.41
N SER A 749 -24.98 21.14 -26.74
CA SER A 749 -26.16 20.75 -27.51
C SER A 749 -25.89 19.65 -28.53
N THR A 750 -26.92 18.94 -28.95
CA THR A 750 -26.86 17.92 -30.00
C THR A 750 -28.08 18.01 -30.92
N THR A 751 -27.92 17.58 -32.17
CA THR A 751 -29.00 17.28 -33.10
C THR A 751 -29.10 15.78 -33.40
N SER A 752 -28.28 14.95 -32.75
CA SER A 752 -28.19 13.52 -33.00
C SER A 752 -29.37 12.78 -32.40
N SER A 753 -29.93 11.81 -33.11
CA SER A 753 -30.94 10.87 -32.60
C SER A 753 -30.36 9.77 -31.72
N THR A 754 -29.03 9.65 -31.64
CA THR A 754 -28.33 8.79 -30.68
C THR A 754 -27.78 9.62 -29.53
N TYR A 755 -27.78 9.04 -28.32
CA TYR A 755 -27.16 9.66 -27.16
C TYR A 755 -25.69 9.93 -27.41
N SER A 756 -25.28 11.15 -27.07
CA SER A 756 -23.89 11.58 -27.08
C SER A 756 -23.63 12.35 -25.81
N LYS A 757 -22.50 12.08 -25.16
CA LYS A 757 -22.09 12.82 -23.97
C LYS A 757 -21.63 14.21 -24.40
N GLN A 758 -22.33 15.22 -23.92
CA GLN A 758 -22.03 16.62 -24.14
C GLN A 758 -21.55 17.25 -22.83
N SER A 759 -20.64 18.21 -22.91
CA SER A 759 -20.16 18.92 -21.73
C SER A 759 -19.80 20.36 -22.03
N THR A 760 -19.91 21.20 -21.01
CA THR A 760 -19.49 22.59 -21.04
C THR A 760 -19.05 23.06 -19.65
N THR A 761 -18.35 24.18 -19.55
CA THR A 761 -17.91 24.75 -18.27
C THR A 761 -18.45 26.16 -18.06
N PHE A 762 -18.60 26.56 -16.80
CA PHE A 762 -18.87 27.93 -16.38
C PHE A 762 -18.16 28.25 -15.07
N THR A 763 -17.83 29.51 -14.83
CA THR A 763 -17.25 29.97 -13.56
C THR A 763 -18.23 30.86 -12.83
N THR A 764 -18.46 30.58 -11.55
CA THR A 764 -19.27 31.44 -10.67
C THR A 764 -18.50 32.74 -10.39
N GLY A 765 -19.15 33.91 -10.51
CA GLY A 765 -18.59 35.18 -10.02
C GLY A 765 -18.58 35.33 -8.49
N ALA A 766 -18.10 36.47 -8.01
CA ALA A 766 -18.14 36.81 -6.60
C ALA A 766 -19.60 36.83 -6.08
N GLY A 767 -19.85 36.12 -4.97
CA GLY A 767 -21.16 36.04 -4.33
C GLY A 767 -22.20 35.17 -5.03
N VAL A 768 -21.90 34.46 -6.13
CA VAL A 768 -22.84 33.44 -6.66
C VAL A 768 -22.68 32.16 -5.88
N ASN A 769 -23.79 31.64 -5.41
CA ASN A 769 -23.89 30.27 -4.89
C ASN A 769 -25.02 29.48 -5.54
N THR A 770 -25.66 30.05 -6.57
CA THR A 770 -26.86 29.49 -7.21
C THR A 770 -26.78 29.47 -8.73
N ALA A 771 -27.15 28.34 -9.33
CA ALA A 771 -27.34 28.20 -10.78
C ALA A 771 -28.60 27.39 -11.06
N ARG A 772 -29.28 27.68 -12.16
CA ARG A 772 -30.30 26.81 -12.72
C ARG A 772 -29.70 26.01 -13.88
N ILE A 773 -29.78 24.69 -13.80
CA ILE A 773 -29.40 23.77 -14.85
C ILE A 773 -30.65 23.43 -15.67
N TYR A 774 -30.53 23.41 -16.98
CA TYR A 774 -31.60 23.16 -17.93
C TYR A 774 -31.24 21.98 -18.83
N CYS A 775 -32.25 21.23 -19.22
CA CYS A 775 -32.27 20.33 -20.36
C CYS A 775 -33.46 20.75 -21.23
N HIS A 776 -33.22 21.25 -22.43
CA HIS A 776 -34.29 21.87 -23.20
C HIS A 776 -34.10 21.80 -24.71
N LEU A 777 -35.20 22.01 -25.45
CA LEU A 777 -35.15 22.19 -26.89
C LEU A 777 -34.73 23.61 -27.25
N VAL A 778 -33.61 23.72 -27.94
CA VAL A 778 -33.10 25.00 -28.46
C VAL A 778 -33.84 25.38 -29.76
N SER A 779 -34.19 24.38 -30.58
CA SER A 779 -34.94 24.57 -31.84
C SER A 779 -35.60 23.29 -32.32
N GLY A 780 -36.67 23.42 -33.12
CA GLY A 780 -37.38 22.31 -33.76
C GLY A 780 -38.69 21.92 -33.07
N THR A 781 -39.40 20.93 -33.64
CA THR A 781 -40.64 20.36 -33.10
C THR A 781 -40.48 18.84 -33.02
N GLY A 782 -40.26 18.30 -31.82
CA GLY A 782 -40.03 16.88 -31.58
C GLY A 782 -39.60 16.62 -30.13
N ASP A 783 -39.16 15.40 -29.83
CA ASP A 783 -38.68 15.01 -28.51
C ASP A 783 -37.16 15.19 -28.38
N GLY A 784 -36.71 15.70 -27.24
CA GLY A 784 -35.33 15.78 -26.82
C GLY A 784 -35.10 14.98 -25.54
N TYR A 785 -33.94 14.36 -25.41
CA TYR A 785 -33.64 13.50 -24.27
C TYR A 785 -32.37 13.93 -23.56
N CYS A 786 -32.37 13.81 -22.24
CA CYS A 786 -31.20 13.96 -21.40
C CYS A 786 -31.12 12.87 -20.34
N ASP A 787 -29.90 12.42 -20.12
CA ASP A 787 -29.53 11.37 -19.20
C ASP A 787 -28.14 11.67 -18.61
N GLU A 788 -27.80 11.04 -17.48
CA GLU A 788 -26.47 11.14 -16.87
C GLU A 788 -25.95 12.58 -16.64
N VAL A 789 -26.84 13.50 -16.25
CA VAL A 789 -26.47 14.92 -16.09
C VAL A 789 -25.67 15.14 -14.80
N THR A 790 -24.47 15.71 -14.91
CA THR A 790 -23.56 15.98 -13.79
C THR A 790 -23.09 17.43 -13.76
N LEU A 791 -22.86 17.96 -12.56
CA LEU A 791 -22.23 19.26 -12.33
C LEU A 791 -21.06 19.09 -11.35
N THR A 792 -19.83 19.22 -11.83
CA THR A 792 -18.61 19.01 -11.04
C THR A 792 -17.82 20.30 -10.88
N GLU A 793 -17.30 20.57 -9.69
CA GLU A 793 -16.29 21.62 -9.47
C GLU A 793 -15.02 21.29 -10.29
N GLN A 794 -14.31 22.29 -10.82
CA GLN A 794 -13.11 22.15 -11.64
C GLN A 794 -11.89 22.77 -10.96
#